data_AF-A0A9D6YYV9-F1
#
_entry.id   AF-A0A9D6YYV9-F1
#
_cell.length_a   1.000
_cell.length_b   1.000
_cell.length_c   1.000
_cell.angle_alpha   90.00
_cell.angle_beta   90.00
_cell.angle_gamma   90.00
#
_symmetry.space_group_name_H-M   'P 1'
#
loop_
_entity.id
_entity.type
_entity.pdbx_description
1 polymer ?
#
loop_
_entity_poly.entity_id
_entity_poly.type
_entity_poly.pdbx_seq_one_letter_code
_entity_poly.pdbx_strand_id
1 'polypeptide(L)'
;MMCWQSRSVFLCLAVASAWAQQRPAVVSPLGTSDYFGVSKPSLPAALAEDEHSRALIEDRLAEMRTGWVALDVDLSALEAEPGVFDFTATDALFQRYRSRGQRLLVRLVNPPGFNRDASCTADCGPADVTQFAASLRAVVRRYRGEVHAWELLPAPNRTNWPAGSGGDVPVAAVRYAELMTVAYKTVKEEDYWVRVLSGAPACRESQAACDAWRSAFLKALNGARGFDVIAIAAPANAASLGDAVREAQRAFAAAGYCQLPVWITSMSWPAADEAQEATASEAVQKAVESVQGIPEVQKIFWDRLVDDAGETSGLLRADLSMKQVFYVYGYYSGAAGFAPAPFKWSESACVVPAPDRTFHVAISATCASDSNNGLGGDCSGPNRPWKTLRRGVRGLKAGDTLLVHEGAYREVDVTVATSGAPGAPITIRAEGDVRVAGQGGGGSIFLLHGGNYSLPPVSWIVIEGFTLVGEGIWKSAGAGIDMTYTRNVTLRNNTIRGLGAGVVAPASRWALVENNIIEGNYNSHGVYFSCAHDVACSEIVVRGNLFRANLRAGLQFNAFDLTPGGKRLVQKNALVEENFFDQNASDGPSQLSVYSLQDALLRNNVMLSAAVPDSMSKAVSVWRQDPRGGQDSKNIAIVGNCMDVSTGPDGVGIYMLRGSQGLNFRGNTVVLGASSGPAVSVMEQPQSDLRSDFNRYSANEGIPLFEFLLADLQPKPVPLLADWQAATGLDANSVVGKFSCPAAPPK
;
A
#
# COMPACT_ATOMS: atom_id res chain seq x y z
N MET A 1 -18.25 -11.96 -67.26
CA MET A 1 -18.79 -10.62 -66.97
C MET A 1 -18.11 -10.16 -65.68
N MET A 2 -17.00 -9.39 -65.63
CA MET A 2 -16.76 -8.02 -66.14
C MET A 2 -18.00 -7.13 -65.92
N CYS A 3 -17.96 -5.95 -65.27
CA CYS A 3 -16.88 -5.03 -64.92
C CYS A 3 -17.42 -3.89 -64.00
N TRP A 4 -16.57 -3.35 -63.09
CA TRP A 4 -16.30 -1.90 -62.84
C TRP A 4 -17.41 -1.00 -62.19
N GLN A 5 -17.16 -0.03 -61.29
CA GLN A 5 -15.92 0.58 -60.75
C GLN A 5 -16.19 1.61 -59.60
N SER A 6 -15.23 1.74 -58.65
CA SER A 6 -14.67 2.96 -57.97
C SER A 6 -15.56 3.93 -57.13
N ARG A 7 -15.13 4.63 -56.06
CA ARG A 7 -13.84 4.97 -55.42
C ARG A 7 -14.11 5.70 -54.07
N SER A 8 -13.10 5.76 -53.19
CA SER A 8 -12.95 6.53 -51.91
C SER A 8 -13.45 5.74 -50.69
N VAL A 9 -12.63 5.22 -49.76
CA VAL A 9 -11.59 5.88 -48.96
C VAL A 9 -10.53 4.84 -48.58
N PHE A 10 -9.31 4.97 -49.12
CA PHE A 10 -8.10 4.30 -48.64
C PHE A 10 -7.06 5.40 -48.42
N LEU A 11 -7.06 6.01 -47.23
CA LEU A 11 -5.93 6.77 -46.68
C LEU A 11 -6.24 7.08 -45.20
N CYS A 12 -5.73 6.25 -44.29
CA CYS A 12 -5.37 6.58 -42.88
C CYS A 12 -5.03 5.30 -42.07
N LEU A 13 -4.26 4.38 -42.66
CA LEU A 13 -3.73 3.20 -41.95
C LEU A 13 -2.18 3.14 -41.96
N ALA A 14 -1.51 4.28 -42.16
CA ALA A 14 -0.04 4.35 -42.20
C ALA A 14 0.55 5.62 -41.59
N VAL A 15 -0.07 6.20 -40.55
CA VAL A 15 0.55 7.24 -39.70
C VAL A 15 0.11 7.08 -38.24
N ALA A 16 0.44 5.93 -37.64
CA ALA A 16 0.42 5.77 -36.17
C ALA A 16 1.54 4.84 -35.67
N SER A 17 2.54 4.58 -36.50
CA SER A 17 3.70 3.72 -36.19
C SER A 17 5.03 4.48 -36.19
N ALA A 18 5.00 5.82 -36.10
CA ALA A 18 6.21 6.66 -36.13
C ALA A 18 6.35 7.64 -34.94
N TRP A 19 5.57 7.49 -33.87
CA TRP A 19 5.76 8.25 -32.61
C TRP A 19 5.70 7.37 -31.35
N ALA A 20 5.78 6.04 -31.50
CA ALA A 20 6.31 5.20 -30.44
C ALA A 20 7.84 5.30 -30.49
N GLN A 21 8.39 6.43 -30.05
CA GLN A 21 9.76 6.38 -29.52
C GLN A 21 9.70 5.35 -28.40
N GLN A 22 10.27 4.18 -28.67
CA GLN A 22 10.61 3.20 -27.67
C GLN A 22 11.44 3.93 -26.62
N ARG A 23 10.80 4.40 -25.55
CA ARG A 23 11.52 4.60 -24.30
C ARG A 23 12.04 3.21 -23.94
N PRO A 24 13.36 3.03 -23.71
CA PRO A 24 13.80 1.81 -23.05
C PRO A 24 12.96 1.71 -21.78
N ALA A 25 12.34 0.55 -21.57
CA ALA A 25 11.78 0.25 -20.26
C ALA A 25 12.92 0.49 -19.27
N VAL A 26 12.80 1.50 -18.42
CA VAL A 26 13.68 1.62 -17.26
C VAL A 26 13.24 0.48 -16.35
N VAL A 27 13.85 -0.68 -16.59
CA VAL A 27 13.88 -1.79 -15.65
C VAL A 27 14.51 -1.18 -14.40
N SER A 28 13.71 -0.90 -13.36
CA SER A 28 14.26 -0.70 -12.03
C SER A 28 15.15 -1.93 -11.76
N PRO A 29 16.44 -1.74 -11.44
CA PRO A 29 17.31 -2.86 -11.11
C PRO A 29 16.62 -3.69 -10.02
N LEU A 30 16.55 -5.00 -10.25
CA LEU A 30 15.95 -5.97 -9.34
C LEU A 30 16.54 -5.76 -7.93
N GLY A 31 15.78 -5.11 -7.02
CA GLY A 31 16.14 -5.03 -5.61
C GLY A 31 15.96 -3.69 -4.89
N THR A 32 15.67 -2.56 -5.56
CA THR A 32 15.47 -1.24 -4.92
C THR A 32 13.99 -0.93 -4.67
N SER A 33 13.65 -0.38 -3.50
CA SER A 33 12.32 0.08 -3.12
C SER A 33 11.91 1.35 -3.87
N ASP A 34 10.79 1.29 -4.58
CA ASP A 34 10.15 2.46 -5.17
C ASP A 34 9.46 3.32 -4.09
N TYR A 35 9.38 2.89 -2.83
CA TYR A 35 8.66 3.59 -1.75
C TYR A 35 9.54 4.51 -0.91
N PHE A 36 10.86 4.29 -0.90
CA PHE A 36 11.79 5.01 -0.05
C PHE A 36 12.86 5.77 -0.85
N GLY A 37 13.25 6.94 -0.34
CA GLY A 37 14.32 7.74 -0.91
C GLY A 37 15.11 8.51 0.13
N VAL A 38 16.30 8.97 -0.26
CA VAL A 38 17.16 9.77 0.64
C VAL A 38 17.46 11.10 -0.01
N SER A 39 17.35 12.16 0.79
CA SER A 39 17.63 13.52 0.38
C SER A 39 19.08 13.87 0.68
N LYS A 40 19.62 14.85 -0.06
CA LYS A 40 20.97 15.41 0.16
C LYS A 40 22.03 14.33 0.41
N PRO A 41 22.20 13.38 -0.53
CA PRO A 41 23.25 12.37 -0.43
C PRO A 41 24.67 12.93 -0.61
N SER A 42 24.84 14.25 -0.75
CA SER A 42 26.15 14.90 -0.93
C SER A 42 27.02 14.82 0.32
N LEU A 43 28.33 14.69 0.11
CA LEU A 43 29.34 14.74 1.17
C LEU A 43 29.55 16.16 1.70
N PRO A 44 29.96 16.30 2.97
CA PRO A 44 30.54 17.53 3.48
C PRO A 44 31.70 18.00 2.60
N ALA A 45 31.90 19.32 2.48
CA ALA A 45 32.91 19.91 1.58
C ALA A 45 34.32 19.31 1.75
N ALA A 46 34.70 18.95 2.97
CA ALA A 46 35.99 18.34 3.28
C ALA A 46 36.20 16.94 2.65
N LEU A 47 35.12 16.21 2.37
CA LEU A 47 35.14 14.87 1.78
C LEU A 47 34.64 14.88 0.32
N ALA A 48 34.11 16.00 -0.15
CA ALA A 48 33.44 16.08 -1.45
C ALA A 48 34.35 15.73 -2.62
N GLU A 49 35.65 16.03 -2.56
CA GLU A 49 36.62 15.68 -3.62
C GLU A 49 37.23 14.28 -3.47
N ASP A 50 36.97 13.57 -2.37
CA ASP A 50 37.49 12.22 -2.15
C ASP A 50 36.66 11.17 -2.90
N GLU A 51 37.28 10.52 -3.89
CA GLU A 51 36.61 9.54 -4.74
C GLU A 51 36.16 8.31 -3.95
N HIS A 52 36.92 7.91 -2.92
CA HIS A 52 36.56 6.78 -2.06
C HIS A 52 35.31 7.07 -1.23
N SER A 53 35.26 8.23 -0.58
CA SER A 53 34.09 8.71 0.17
C SER A 53 32.86 8.84 -0.72
N ARG A 54 33.04 9.29 -1.98
CA ARG A 54 31.96 9.38 -2.98
C ARG A 54 31.43 7.99 -3.35
N ALA A 55 32.31 7.02 -3.58
CA ALA A 55 31.88 5.64 -3.83
C ALA A 55 31.16 5.05 -2.60
N LEU A 56 31.65 5.33 -1.39
CA LEU A 56 31.08 4.78 -0.16
C LEU A 56 29.64 5.25 0.09
N ILE A 57 29.33 6.54 -0.09
CA ILE A 57 27.94 7.02 0.07
C ILE A 57 26.99 6.40 -0.97
N GLU A 58 27.49 6.12 -2.18
CA GLU A 58 26.72 5.48 -3.24
C GLU A 58 26.46 4.01 -2.90
N ASP A 59 27.47 3.31 -2.38
CA ASP A 59 27.34 1.95 -1.85
C ASP A 59 26.35 1.89 -0.68
N ARG A 60 26.34 2.89 0.21
CA ARG A 60 25.38 2.97 1.32
C ARG A 60 23.94 3.19 0.86
N LEU A 61 23.73 4.00 -0.18
CA LEU A 61 22.41 4.15 -0.81
C LEU A 61 21.92 2.84 -1.46
N ALA A 62 22.85 2.12 -2.10
CA ALA A 62 22.57 0.81 -2.69
C ALA A 62 22.29 -0.24 -1.61
N GLU A 63 23.04 -0.22 -0.49
CA GLU A 63 22.82 -1.08 0.67
C GLU A 63 21.42 -0.87 1.24
N MET A 64 20.98 0.38 1.38
CA MET A 64 19.61 0.69 1.80
C MET A 64 18.53 0.29 0.79
N ARG A 65 18.91 -0.01 -0.46
CA ARG A 65 17.98 -0.31 -1.55
C ARG A 65 16.95 0.79 -1.78
N THR A 66 17.31 2.04 -1.54
CA THR A 66 16.44 3.18 -1.86
C THR A 66 16.38 3.37 -3.37
N GLY A 67 15.18 3.52 -3.95
CA GLY A 67 14.99 3.70 -5.39
C GLY A 67 14.90 5.17 -5.83
N TRP A 68 14.86 6.09 -4.85
CA TRP A 68 14.74 7.52 -5.08
C TRP A 68 15.86 8.29 -4.38
N VAL A 69 16.31 9.36 -5.03
CA VAL A 69 17.10 10.40 -4.39
C VAL A 69 16.41 11.75 -4.56
N ALA A 70 16.41 12.54 -3.49
CA ALA A 70 15.95 13.92 -3.55
C ALA A 70 17.14 14.88 -3.57
N LEU A 71 17.23 15.68 -4.62
CA LEU A 71 18.36 16.56 -4.90
C LEU A 71 17.88 18.01 -4.93
N ASP A 72 18.55 18.87 -4.18
CA ASP A 72 18.29 20.30 -4.21
C ASP A 72 19.15 20.93 -5.32
N VAL A 73 18.53 21.70 -6.21
CA VAL A 73 19.19 22.45 -7.28
C VAL A 73 18.91 23.93 -7.06
N ASP A 74 19.98 24.70 -6.86
CA ASP A 74 19.89 26.15 -6.71
C ASP A 74 19.73 26.81 -8.08
N LEU A 75 18.52 27.31 -8.37
CA LEU A 75 18.22 27.94 -9.65
C LEU A 75 18.95 29.29 -9.81
N SER A 76 19.36 29.95 -8.73
CA SER A 76 20.17 31.17 -8.78
C SER A 76 21.60 30.95 -9.25
N ALA A 77 22.16 29.78 -8.93
CA ALA A 77 23.45 29.36 -9.47
C ALA A 77 23.32 28.81 -10.90
N LEU A 78 22.20 28.12 -11.18
CA LEU A 78 21.94 27.52 -12.48
C LEU A 78 21.71 28.56 -13.58
N GLU A 79 21.04 29.68 -13.25
CA GLU A 79 20.75 30.79 -14.14
C GLU A 79 21.18 32.11 -13.49
N ALA A 80 22.47 32.43 -13.59
CA ALA A 80 23.02 33.66 -13.01
C ALA A 80 22.50 34.93 -13.72
N GLU A 81 22.32 34.85 -15.05
CA GLU A 81 21.84 35.93 -15.90
C GLU A 81 20.65 35.45 -16.75
N PRO A 82 19.67 36.30 -17.08
CA PRO A 82 18.47 35.88 -17.79
C PRO A 82 18.78 35.12 -19.09
N GLY A 83 18.34 33.86 -19.16
CA GLY A 83 18.54 32.98 -20.32
C GLY A 83 19.93 32.33 -20.43
N VAL A 84 20.85 32.61 -19.50
CA VAL A 84 22.21 32.04 -19.49
C VAL A 84 22.29 30.98 -18.40
N PHE A 85 22.29 29.71 -18.83
CA PHE A 85 22.31 28.56 -17.92
C PHE A 85 23.66 27.84 -17.90
N ASP A 86 24.14 27.48 -16.72
CA ASP A 86 25.24 26.53 -16.54
C ASP A 86 24.73 25.21 -15.94
N PHE A 87 24.46 24.23 -16.79
CA PHE A 87 23.99 22.91 -16.38
C PHE A 87 25.11 21.95 -15.98
N THR A 88 26.39 22.35 -16.04
CA THR A 88 27.54 21.43 -15.97
C THR A 88 27.54 20.59 -14.68
N ALA A 89 27.36 21.23 -13.52
CA ALA A 89 27.34 20.53 -12.24
C ALA A 89 26.08 19.67 -12.07
N THR A 90 24.92 20.17 -12.48
CA THR A 90 23.63 19.48 -12.36
C THR A 90 23.56 18.25 -13.27
N ASP A 91 24.10 18.35 -14.49
CA ASP A 91 24.19 17.23 -15.43
C ASP A 91 25.03 16.09 -14.87
N ALA A 92 26.21 16.40 -14.35
CA ALA A 92 27.09 15.41 -13.72
C ALA A 92 26.41 14.76 -12.50
N LEU A 93 25.70 15.54 -11.69
CA LEU A 93 24.99 15.05 -10.51
C LEU A 93 23.83 14.11 -10.88
N PHE A 94 23.00 14.49 -11.85
CA PHE A 94 21.85 13.67 -12.27
C PHE A 94 22.32 12.39 -12.95
N GLN A 95 23.33 12.48 -13.83
CA GLN A 95 23.92 11.32 -14.48
C GLN A 95 24.46 10.30 -13.47
N ARG A 96 25.09 10.78 -12.39
CA ARG A 96 25.66 9.94 -11.32
C ARG A 96 24.63 9.03 -10.63
N TYR A 97 23.45 9.56 -10.32
CA TYR A 97 22.40 8.78 -9.65
C TYR A 97 21.55 7.97 -10.65
N ARG A 98 21.27 8.54 -11.82
CA ARG A 98 20.49 7.83 -12.86
C ARG A 98 21.22 6.61 -13.44
N SER A 99 22.54 6.69 -13.59
CA SER A 99 23.35 5.55 -14.07
C SER A 99 23.27 4.32 -13.14
N ARG A 100 22.83 4.54 -11.88
CA ARG A 100 22.63 3.50 -10.86
C ARG A 100 21.17 3.10 -10.66
N GLY A 101 20.29 3.53 -11.56
CA GLY A 101 18.87 3.16 -11.55
C GLY A 101 17.99 4.01 -10.63
N GLN A 102 18.52 5.09 -10.04
CA GLN A 102 17.76 5.92 -9.11
C GLN A 102 16.88 6.93 -9.82
N ARG A 103 15.68 7.11 -9.26
CA ARG A 103 14.71 8.12 -9.68
C ARG A 103 14.97 9.42 -8.95
N LEU A 104 14.74 10.52 -9.65
CA LEU A 104 15.06 11.86 -9.16
C LEU A 104 13.78 12.59 -8.74
N LEU A 105 13.71 12.94 -7.47
CA LEU A 105 12.92 14.09 -6.99
C LEU A 105 13.87 15.29 -6.98
N VAL A 106 13.60 16.32 -7.78
CA VAL A 106 14.42 17.53 -7.79
C VAL A 106 13.68 18.65 -7.10
N ARG A 107 14.33 19.25 -6.10
CA ARG A 107 13.83 20.44 -5.43
C ARG A 107 14.53 21.66 -6.01
N LEU A 108 13.77 22.52 -6.69
CA LEU A 108 14.31 23.79 -7.16
C LEU A 108 14.23 24.79 -6.02
N VAL A 109 15.39 25.21 -5.51
CA VAL A 109 15.54 26.17 -4.42
C VAL A 109 16.05 27.49 -4.98
N ASN A 110 15.67 28.60 -4.34
CA ASN A 110 16.02 29.98 -4.67
C ASN A 110 15.59 30.43 -6.09
N PRO A 111 14.94 31.59 -6.27
CA PRO A 111 14.78 32.17 -7.60
C PRO A 111 16.11 32.71 -8.13
N PRO A 112 16.27 32.89 -9.46
CA PRO A 112 17.40 33.61 -10.03
C PRO A 112 17.64 34.96 -9.36
N GLY A 113 18.90 35.37 -9.21
CA GLY A 113 19.25 36.61 -8.52
C GLY A 113 18.57 37.85 -9.12
N PHE A 114 18.41 37.89 -10.44
CA PHE A 114 17.72 38.94 -11.17
C PHE A 114 16.18 38.92 -10.99
N ASN A 115 15.62 37.80 -10.52
CA ASN A 115 14.19 37.62 -10.28
C ASN A 115 13.89 37.49 -8.78
N ARG A 116 14.63 38.23 -7.97
CA ARG A 116 14.48 38.26 -6.52
C ARG A 116 14.39 39.72 -6.06
N ASP A 117 13.64 39.96 -5.00
CA ASP A 117 13.71 41.24 -4.30
C ASP A 117 15.15 41.46 -3.81
N ALA A 118 15.78 42.57 -4.22
CA ALA A 118 17.16 42.90 -3.88
C ALA A 118 17.38 43.03 -2.35
N SER A 119 16.34 43.33 -1.59
CA SER A 119 16.37 43.41 -0.13
C SER A 119 16.21 42.05 0.57
N CYS A 120 15.86 40.99 -0.17
CA CYS A 120 15.71 39.65 0.37
C CYS A 120 17.02 38.89 0.34
N THR A 121 17.49 38.48 1.52
CA THR A 121 18.81 37.85 1.69
C THR A 121 18.76 36.34 1.91
N ALA A 122 17.59 35.78 2.29
CA ALA A 122 17.39 34.34 2.53
C ALA A 122 15.95 33.90 2.25
N ASP A 123 15.77 32.65 1.79
CA ASP A 123 14.49 31.98 1.56
C ASP A 123 13.50 32.83 0.73
N CYS A 124 13.97 33.40 -0.37
CA CYS A 124 13.20 34.39 -1.11
C CYS A 124 12.28 33.75 -2.14
N GLY A 125 11.09 34.30 -2.31
CA GLY A 125 10.23 34.01 -3.47
C GLY A 125 10.63 34.83 -4.70
N PRO A 126 10.28 34.40 -5.93
CA PRO A 126 10.53 35.19 -7.12
C PRO A 126 9.74 36.51 -7.13
N ALA A 127 10.37 37.58 -7.60
CA ALA A 127 9.70 38.88 -7.75
C ALA A 127 8.61 38.85 -8.85
N ASP A 128 8.85 38.12 -9.93
CA ASP A 128 7.96 37.93 -11.07
C ASP A 128 7.77 36.43 -11.38
N VAL A 129 6.53 35.97 -11.25
CA VAL A 129 6.13 34.58 -11.52
C VAL A 129 6.27 34.20 -12.99
N THR A 130 6.05 35.14 -13.92
CA THR A 130 6.21 34.92 -15.36
C THR A 130 7.68 34.73 -15.72
N GLN A 131 8.56 35.53 -15.12
CA GLN A 131 10.00 35.38 -15.31
C GLN A 131 10.50 34.06 -14.70
N PHE A 132 9.99 33.67 -13.53
CA PHE A 132 10.28 32.37 -12.93
C PHE A 132 9.82 31.21 -13.84
N ALA A 133 8.65 31.34 -14.47
CA ALA A 133 8.16 30.34 -15.40
C ALA A 133 9.04 30.22 -16.66
N ALA A 134 9.64 31.31 -17.14
CA ALA A 134 10.59 31.26 -18.25
C ALA A 134 11.86 30.45 -17.87
N SER A 135 12.41 30.72 -16.69
CA SER A 135 13.52 29.95 -16.12
C SER A 135 13.17 28.48 -15.97
N LEU A 136 12.05 28.19 -15.32
CA LEU A 136 11.55 26.83 -15.09
C LEU A 136 11.35 26.07 -16.41
N ARG A 137 10.83 26.73 -17.45
CA ARG A 137 10.63 26.11 -18.77
C ARG A 137 11.94 25.59 -19.35
N ALA A 138 13.02 26.37 -19.28
CA ALA A 138 14.33 25.97 -19.78
C ALA A 138 14.86 24.74 -19.03
N VAL A 139 14.75 24.75 -17.70
CA VAL A 139 15.19 23.64 -16.83
C VAL A 139 14.39 22.36 -17.09
N VAL A 140 13.06 22.44 -17.09
CA VAL A 140 12.19 21.26 -17.32
C VAL A 140 12.40 20.70 -18.72
N ARG A 141 12.55 21.57 -19.74
CA ARG A 141 12.86 21.16 -21.10
C ARG A 141 14.20 20.42 -21.19
N ARG A 142 15.23 20.93 -20.51
CA ARG A 142 16.58 20.34 -20.47
C ARG A 142 16.56 18.94 -19.88
N TYR A 143 15.74 18.69 -18.87
CA TYR A 143 15.69 17.45 -18.11
C TYR A 143 14.44 16.59 -18.36
N ARG A 144 13.75 16.82 -19.48
CA ARG A 144 12.55 16.08 -19.88
C ARG A 144 12.83 14.58 -19.93
N GLY A 145 12.06 13.79 -19.19
CA GLY A 145 12.25 12.34 -19.07
C GLY A 145 13.45 11.88 -18.24
N GLU A 146 14.24 12.80 -17.69
CA GLU A 146 15.34 12.50 -16.75
C GLU A 146 14.89 12.64 -15.29
N VAL A 147 14.17 13.73 -15.00
CA VAL A 147 13.60 14.02 -13.69
C VAL A 147 12.22 13.39 -13.58
N HIS A 148 11.93 12.80 -12.42
CA HIS A 148 10.70 12.03 -12.21
C HIS A 148 9.67 12.82 -11.38
N ALA A 149 10.14 13.74 -10.54
CA ALA A 149 9.30 14.65 -9.78
C ALA A 149 10.00 15.99 -9.50
N TRP A 150 9.21 17.07 -9.45
CA TRP A 150 9.65 18.42 -9.07
C TRP A 150 8.96 18.87 -7.80
N GLU A 151 9.72 19.41 -6.86
CA GLU A 151 9.22 20.19 -5.73
C GLU A 151 9.77 21.62 -5.87
N LEU A 152 8.91 22.62 -5.95
CA LEU A 152 9.31 24.00 -6.24
C LEU A 152 9.31 24.80 -4.94
N LEU A 153 10.44 25.41 -4.57
CA LEU A 153 10.60 26.18 -3.33
C LEU A 153 10.01 25.43 -2.11
N PRO A 154 10.63 24.30 -1.70
CA PRO A 154 10.19 23.55 -0.53
C PRO A 154 10.18 24.42 0.74
N ALA A 155 9.41 24.04 1.76
CA ALA A 155 9.11 24.87 2.92
C ALA A 155 8.52 26.25 2.58
N PRO A 156 7.44 26.32 1.77
CA PRO A 156 6.91 27.60 1.25
C PRO A 156 6.35 28.53 2.34
N ASN A 157 6.08 28.03 3.54
CA ASN A 157 5.71 28.84 4.70
C ASN A 157 6.89 29.60 5.32
N ARG A 158 8.14 29.32 4.92
CA ARG A 158 9.33 30.10 5.25
C ARG A 158 9.74 31.07 4.15
N THR A 159 9.10 30.99 2.98
CA THR A 159 9.45 31.81 1.84
C THR A 159 9.01 33.26 2.04
N ASN A 160 9.96 34.19 1.91
CA ASN A 160 9.73 35.63 2.02
C ASN A 160 9.14 36.19 0.72
N TRP A 161 8.00 36.88 0.83
CA TRP A 161 7.31 37.56 -0.27
C TRP A 161 6.60 38.82 0.24
N PRO A 162 7.09 40.05 -0.04
CA PRO A 162 8.48 40.43 -0.38
C PRO A 162 9.44 40.26 0.83
N ALA A 163 10.67 40.80 0.74
CA ALA A 163 11.66 40.68 1.82
C ALA A 163 11.14 41.18 3.19
N GLY A 164 11.47 40.47 4.26
CA GLY A 164 11.09 40.87 5.62
C GLY A 164 9.63 40.62 5.99
N SER A 165 8.83 39.98 5.11
CA SER A 165 7.46 39.60 5.45
C SER A 165 7.37 38.43 6.44
N GLY A 166 8.49 37.78 6.75
CA GLY A 166 8.58 36.73 7.79
C GLY A 166 7.67 35.54 7.51
N GLY A 167 7.32 35.30 6.24
CA GLY A 167 6.33 34.29 5.89
C GLY A 167 4.93 34.62 6.41
N ASP A 168 4.50 35.90 6.41
CA ASP A 168 3.11 36.30 6.69
C ASP A 168 2.15 35.36 5.94
N VAL A 169 1.50 34.49 6.72
CA VAL A 169 0.96 33.23 6.23
C VAL A 169 -0.03 33.43 5.08
N PRO A 170 -0.98 34.38 5.13
CA PRO A 170 -1.87 34.63 4.01
C PRO A 170 -1.14 35.14 2.77
N VAL A 171 -0.14 36.01 2.91
CA VAL A 171 0.57 36.62 1.76
C VAL A 171 1.44 35.58 1.07
N ALA A 172 2.27 34.87 1.83
CA ALA A 172 3.16 33.84 1.30
C ALA A 172 2.37 32.70 0.63
N ALA A 173 1.27 32.25 1.24
CA ALA A 173 0.44 31.19 0.68
C ALA A 173 -0.28 31.60 -0.62
N VAL A 174 -0.78 32.84 -0.70
CA VAL A 174 -1.40 33.37 -1.93
C VAL A 174 -0.38 33.48 -3.06
N ARG A 175 0.80 34.03 -2.79
CA ARG A 175 1.88 34.16 -3.79
C ARG A 175 2.40 32.81 -4.25
N TYR A 176 2.51 31.85 -3.34
CA TYR A 176 2.90 30.50 -3.69
C TYR A 176 1.81 29.79 -4.53
N ALA A 177 0.52 30.01 -4.26
CA ALA A 177 -0.57 29.49 -5.10
C ALA A 177 -0.55 30.08 -6.53
N GLU A 178 -0.28 31.38 -6.68
CA GLU A 178 -0.08 32.02 -7.98
C GLU A 178 1.10 31.37 -8.73
N LEU A 179 2.24 31.21 -8.05
CA LEU A 179 3.42 30.53 -8.59
C LEU A 179 3.09 29.10 -9.03
N MET A 180 2.47 28.29 -8.17
CA MET A 180 2.17 26.89 -8.49
C MET A 180 1.20 26.75 -9.66
N THR A 181 0.24 27.67 -9.82
CA THR A 181 -0.69 27.66 -10.96
C THR A 181 0.06 27.83 -12.30
N VAL A 182 0.98 28.80 -12.37
CA VAL A 182 1.76 29.07 -13.59
C VAL A 182 2.85 28.02 -13.79
N ALA A 183 3.54 27.64 -12.73
CA ALA A 183 4.62 26.67 -12.75
C ALA A 183 4.13 25.28 -13.15
N TYR A 184 3.00 24.82 -12.59
CA TYR A 184 2.39 23.54 -12.95
C TYR A 184 2.09 23.48 -14.44
N LYS A 185 1.40 24.49 -14.98
CA LYS A 185 1.11 24.58 -16.42
C LYS A 185 2.40 24.52 -17.24
N THR A 186 3.40 25.30 -16.86
CA THR A 186 4.70 25.36 -17.54
C THR A 186 5.41 24.00 -17.56
N VAL A 187 5.44 23.31 -16.41
CA VAL A 187 6.04 21.97 -16.31
C VAL A 187 5.28 20.99 -17.19
N LYS A 188 3.94 20.99 -17.15
CA LYS A 188 3.12 20.05 -17.91
C LYS A 188 3.16 20.26 -19.42
N GLU A 189 3.42 21.48 -19.88
CA GLU A 189 3.64 21.77 -21.30
C GLU A 189 4.97 21.18 -21.82
N GLU A 190 6.02 21.18 -21.00
CA GLU A 190 7.34 20.67 -21.37
C GLU A 190 7.47 19.15 -21.12
N ASP A 191 6.98 18.67 -19.98
CA ASP A 191 6.91 17.25 -19.62
C ASP A 191 5.59 16.93 -18.90
N TYR A 192 4.62 16.43 -19.66
CA TYR A 192 3.30 16.10 -19.13
C TYR A 192 3.34 15.02 -18.02
N TRP A 193 4.29 14.08 -18.11
CA TRP A 193 4.33 12.89 -17.25
C TRP A 193 5.11 13.08 -15.94
N VAL A 194 5.94 14.13 -15.83
CA VAL A 194 6.68 14.40 -14.60
C VAL A 194 5.72 14.82 -13.48
N ARG A 195 5.96 14.36 -12.25
CA ARG A 195 5.13 14.76 -11.11
C ARG A 195 5.52 16.15 -10.60
N VAL A 196 4.54 16.95 -10.22
CA VAL A 196 4.76 18.22 -9.52
C VAL A 196 4.17 18.11 -8.11
N LEU A 197 4.97 18.40 -7.10
CA LEU A 197 4.58 18.34 -5.70
C LEU A 197 4.03 19.69 -5.25
N SER A 198 3.09 19.66 -4.30
CA SER A 198 2.45 20.87 -3.74
C SER A 198 3.39 21.79 -2.95
N GLY A 199 4.63 21.36 -2.70
CA GLY A 199 5.51 21.95 -1.69
C GLY A 199 5.09 21.55 -0.27
N ALA A 200 6.02 21.00 0.51
CA ALA A 200 5.77 20.68 1.91
C ALA A 200 6.06 21.90 2.81
N PRO A 201 5.08 22.48 3.53
CA PRO A 201 5.36 23.49 4.54
C PRO A 201 6.19 22.89 5.68
N ALA A 202 7.13 23.64 6.22
CA ALA A 202 7.96 23.24 7.35
C ALA A 202 7.15 23.23 8.65
N CYS A 203 6.79 22.03 9.12
CA CYS A 203 5.87 21.85 10.27
C CYS A 203 6.54 21.54 11.60
N ARG A 204 7.88 21.38 11.61
CA ARG A 204 8.62 20.99 12.82
C ARG A 204 8.51 22.03 13.94
N GLU A 205 8.42 23.31 13.60
CA GLU A 205 8.37 24.42 14.56
C GLU A 205 6.95 24.73 15.04
N SER A 206 5.95 24.56 14.18
CA SER A 206 4.54 24.82 14.53
C SER A 206 3.59 24.12 13.56
N GLN A 207 2.87 23.12 14.08
CA GLN A 207 1.82 22.41 13.33
C GLN A 207 0.68 23.38 12.96
N ALA A 208 0.26 24.23 13.90
CA ALA A 208 -0.80 25.21 13.68
C ALA A 208 -0.44 26.22 12.56
N ALA A 209 0.83 26.65 12.47
CA ALA A 209 1.27 27.50 11.38
C ALA A 209 1.21 26.79 10.02
N CYS A 210 1.55 25.49 10.00
CA CYS A 210 1.39 24.66 8.81
C CYS A 210 -0.06 24.53 8.36
N ASP A 211 -0.98 24.31 9.29
CA ASP A 211 -2.40 24.13 8.96
C ASP A 211 -3.03 25.46 8.50
N ALA A 212 -2.65 26.58 9.13
CA ALA A 212 -3.05 27.91 8.68
C ALA A 212 -2.53 28.22 7.27
N TRP A 213 -1.27 27.90 6.99
CA TRP A 213 -0.68 28.07 5.65
C TRP A 213 -1.38 27.20 4.61
N ARG A 214 -1.62 25.92 4.92
CA ARG A 214 -2.31 24.98 4.02
C ARG A 214 -3.71 25.48 3.68
N SER A 215 -4.45 25.95 4.68
CA SER A 215 -5.79 26.54 4.49
C SER A 215 -5.75 27.76 3.57
N ALA A 216 -4.82 28.70 3.81
CA ALA A 216 -4.65 29.88 2.96
C ALA A 216 -4.25 29.52 1.52
N PHE A 217 -3.34 28.57 1.34
CA PHE A 217 -2.87 28.09 0.04
C PHE A 217 -4.00 27.46 -0.78
N LEU A 218 -4.75 26.53 -0.16
CA LEU A 218 -5.87 25.86 -0.81
C LEU A 218 -6.99 26.84 -1.19
N LYS A 219 -7.28 27.81 -0.32
CA LYS A 219 -8.23 28.89 -0.61
C LYS A 219 -7.77 29.76 -1.78
N ALA A 220 -6.49 30.09 -1.84
CA ALA A 220 -5.92 30.90 -2.92
C ALA A 220 -5.92 30.17 -4.27
N LEU A 221 -5.68 28.85 -4.28
CA LEU A 221 -5.81 28.03 -5.49
C LEU A 221 -7.26 27.97 -6.00
N ASN A 222 -8.25 28.02 -5.11
CA ASN A 222 -9.67 28.04 -5.47
C ASN A 222 -10.08 26.95 -6.49
N GLY A 223 -9.60 25.72 -6.27
CA GLY A 223 -9.84 24.56 -7.15
C GLY A 223 -8.99 24.51 -8.43
N ALA A 224 -8.08 25.46 -8.67
CA ALA A 224 -7.17 25.42 -9.79
C ALA A 224 -6.14 24.28 -9.65
N ARG A 225 -5.95 23.50 -10.72
CA ARG A 225 -4.98 22.41 -10.73
C ARG A 225 -3.55 22.96 -10.72
N GLY A 226 -2.85 22.82 -9.59
CA GLY A 226 -1.49 23.36 -9.39
C GLY A 226 -0.42 22.33 -9.02
N PHE A 227 -0.75 21.04 -8.86
CA PHE A 227 0.18 19.97 -8.49
C PHE A 227 -0.47 18.60 -8.74
N ASP A 228 0.34 17.53 -8.67
CA ASP A 228 -0.09 16.13 -8.79
C ASP A 228 0.02 15.34 -7.49
N VAL A 229 0.77 15.84 -6.51
CA VAL A 229 1.16 15.12 -5.29
C VAL A 229 1.11 16.07 -4.10
N ILE A 230 0.51 15.65 -2.99
CA ILE A 230 0.54 16.35 -1.70
C ILE A 230 1.90 16.07 -1.05
N ALA A 231 2.70 17.10 -0.85
CA ALA A 231 3.98 16.99 -0.15
C ALA A 231 3.80 17.26 1.35
N ILE A 232 4.39 16.41 2.19
CA ILE A 232 4.32 16.50 3.65
C ILE A 232 5.73 16.49 4.24
N ALA A 233 6.00 17.45 5.12
CA ALA A 233 7.15 17.42 6.00
C ALA A 233 6.74 16.78 7.33
N ALA A 234 7.55 15.86 7.84
CA ALA A 234 7.24 15.20 9.09
C ALA A 234 7.20 16.18 10.27
N PRO A 235 6.20 16.07 11.17
CA PRO A 235 6.15 16.86 12.38
C PRO A 235 7.29 16.47 13.34
N ALA A 236 7.58 17.34 14.32
CA ALA A 236 8.62 17.07 15.31
C ALA A 236 8.33 15.78 16.11
N ASN A 237 7.06 15.57 16.49
CA ASN A 237 6.60 14.34 17.10
C ASN A 237 6.33 13.28 16.02
N ALA A 238 7.19 12.27 15.95
CA ALA A 238 7.09 11.21 14.96
C ALA A 238 5.74 10.47 14.94
N ALA A 239 5.13 10.27 16.12
CA ALA A 239 3.87 9.54 16.23
C ALA A 239 2.68 10.28 15.60
N SER A 240 2.76 11.61 15.42
CA SER A 240 1.69 12.39 14.81
C SER A 240 1.78 12.48 13.29
N LEU A 241 2.74 11.81 12.65
CA LEU A 241 2.89 11.84 11.19
C LEU A 241 1.63 11.30 10.47
N GLY A 242 1.10 10.16 10.91
CA GLY A 242 -0.14 9.59 10.36
C GLY A 242 -1.33 10.54 10.48
N ASP A 243 -1.44 11.29 11.59
CA ASP A 243 -2.50 12.27 11.79
C ASP A 243 -2.30 13.49 10.90
N ALA A 244 -1.07 14.00 10.77
CA ALA A 244 -0.74 15.09 9.86
C ALA A 244 -1.05 14.74 8.39
N VAL A 245 -0.78 13.49 7.98
CA VAL A 245 -1.16 12.99 6.64
C VAL A 245 -2.68 13.00 6.48
N ARG A 246 -3.43 12.41 7.42
CA ARG A 246 -4.89 12.36 7.36
C ARG A 246 -5.53 13.74 7.39
N GLU A 247 -4.99 14.66 8.17
CA GLU A 247 -5.44 16.04 8.24
C GLU A 247 -5.19 16.77 6.92
N ALA A 248 -4.00 16.63 6.34
CA ALA A 248 -3.70 17.18 5.03
C ALA A 248 -4.66 16.60 3.97
N GLN A 249 -4.85 15.28 3.93
CA GLN A 249 -5.80 14.65 3.02
C GLN A 249 -7.22 15.22 3.17
N ARG A 250 -7.71 15.39 4.40
CA ARG A 250 -9.03 16.01 4.66
C ARG A 250 -9.09 17.45 4.14
N ALA A 251 -8.07 18.26 4.39
CA ALA A 251 -8.02 19.64 3.95
C ALA A 251 -8.01 19.77 2.42
N PHE A 252 -7.16 18.98 1.75
CA PHE A 252 -7.08 18.95 0.28
C PHE A 252 -8.38 18.41 -0.32
N ALA A 253 -8.96 17.35 0.25
CA ALA A 253 -10.26 16.83 -0.18
C ALA A 253 -11.39 17.85 -0.04
N ALA A 254 -11.45 18.57 1.09
CA ALA A 254 -12.43 19.65 1.31
C ALA A 254 -12.28 20.81 0.31
N ALA A 255 -11.06 21.03 -0.20
CA ALA A 255 -10.77 22.00 -1.25
C ALA A 255 -10.96 21.44 -2.68
N GLY A 256 -11.47 20.21 -2.83
CA GLY A 256 -11.74 19.57 -4.12
C GLY A 256 -10.63 18.69 -4.69
N TYR A 257 -9.54 18.46 -3.94
CA TYR A 257 -8.39 17.64 -4.33
C TYR A 257 -8.40 16.29 -3.58
N CYS A 258 -9.19 15.34 -4.07
CA CYS A 258 -9.29 14.00 -3.46
C CYS A 258 -8.32 13.01 -4.13
N GLN A 259 -7.77 12.07 -3.34
CA GLN A 259 -6.93 10.94 -3.80
C GLN A 259 -5.63 11.33 -4.52
N LEU A 260 -5.07 12.50 -4.21
CA LEU A 260 -3.71 12.78 -4.62
C LEU A 260 -2.73 11.91 -3.81
N PRO A 261 -1.71 11.34 -4.47
CA PRO A 261 -0.60 10.74 -3.76
C PRO A 261 -0.05 11.68 -2.72
N VAL A 262 0.30 11.13 -1.57
CA VAL A 262 1.02 11.82 -0.51
C VAL A 262 2.47 11.36 -0.56
N TRP A 263 3.38 12.31 -0.66
CA TRP A 263 4.80 12.05 -0.53
C TRP A 263 5.28 12.75 0.74
N ILE A 264 5.85 11.96 1.66
CA ILE A 264 6.55 12.51 2.81
C ILE A 264 7.93 12.89 2.30
N THR A 265 8.12 14.17 1.96
CA THR A 265 9.31 14.66 1.27
C THR A 265 10.46 14.99 2.21
N SER A 266 10.19 15.08 3.52
CA SER A 266 11.22 15.34 4.52
C SER A 266 10.88 14.69 5.85
N MET A 267 11.73 13.79 6.35
CA MET A 267 11.68 13.28 7.71
C MET A 267 13.08 13.06 8.27
N SER A 268 13.30 13.50 9.51
CA SER A 268 14.54 13.23 10.24
C SER A 268 14.44 13.61 11.71
N TRP A 269 15.25 12.98 12.56
CA TRP A 269 15.41 13.32 13.98
C TRP A 269 16.89 13.43 14.33
N PRO A 270 17.33 14.51 15.01
CA PRO A 270 18.71 14.66 15.46
C PRO A 270 19.16 13.49 16.34
N ALA A 271 20.36 12.99 16.08
CA ALA A 271 20.99 11.92 16.84
C ALA A 271 22.52 12.08 16.81
N ALA A 272 23.06 12.72 17.84
CA ALA A 272 24.49 13.02 17.97
C ALA A 272 25.28 11.91 18.68
N ASP A 273 24.61 11.07 19.46
CA ASP A 273 25.19 9.98 20.25
C ASP A 273 24.32 8.72 20.19
N GLU A 274 24.84 7.60 20.71
CA GLU A 274 24.20 6.29 20.63
C GLU A 274 22.81 6.24 21.31
N ALA A 275 22.60 6.98 22.40
CA ALA A 275 21.31 7.01 23.09
C ALA A 275 20.26 7.80 22.28
N GLN A 276 20.69 8.88 21.64
CA GLN A 276 19.84 9.65 20.74
C GLN A 276 19.55 8.86 19.45
N GLU A 277 20.49 8.06 18.96
CA GLU A 277 20.29 7.18 17.81
C GLU A 277 19.20 6.12 18.05
N ALA A 278 19.15 5.53 19.25
CA ALA A 278 18.07 4.62 19.64
C ALA A 278 16.70 5.33 19.66
N THR A 279 16.67 6.56 20.19
CA THR A 279 15.45 7.38 20.24
C THR A 279 14.98 7.78 18.84
N ALA A 280 15.90 8.20 17.97
CA ALA A 280 15.62 8.50 16.57
C ALA A 280 15.14 7.25 15.81
N SER A 281 15.72 6.09 16.10
CA SER A 281 15.30 4.80 15.52
C SER A 281 13.85 4.44 15.89
N GLU A 282 13.47 4.61 17.16
CA GLU A 282 12.08 4.42 17.61
C GLU A 282 11.14 5.45 16.96
N ALA A 283 11.60 6.69 16.78
CA ALA A 283 10.85 7.72 16.06
C ALA A 283 10.61 7.32 14.60
N VAL A 284 11.61 6.79 13.88
CA VAL A 284 11.44 6.28 12.51
C VAL A 284 10.39 5.18 12.47
N GLN A 285 10.49 4.21 13.38
CA GLN A 285 9.53 3.12 13.47
C GLN A 285 8.10 3.65 13.64
N LYS A 286 7.87 4.49 14.65
CA LYS A 286 6.54 5.09 14.92
C LYS A 286 6.02 5.91 13.73
N ALA A 287 6.88 6.72 13.12
CA ALA A 287 6.51 7.54 11.97
C ALA A 287 6.07 6.66 10.79
N VAL A 288 6.93 5.72 10.38
CA VAL A 288 6.67 4.84 9.24
C VAL A 288 5.44 3.95 9.50
N GLU A 289 5.31 3.35 10.68
CA GLU A 289 4.14 2.54 11.04
C GLU A 289 2.84 3.36 11.04
N SER A 290 2.88 4.62 11.50
CA SER A 290 1.68 5.49 11.52
C SER A 290 1.11 5.81 10.12
N VAL A 291 1.92 5.66 9.06
CA VAL A 291 1.54 5.94 7.68
C VAL A 291 1.49 4.72 6.76
N GLN A 292 2.02 3.57 7.18
CA GLN A 292 2.01 2.33 6.40
C GLN A 292 0.59 1.86 6.06
N GLY A 293 -0.39 2.17 6.91
CA GLY A 293 -1.81 1.89 6.68
C GLY A 293 -2.53 2.92 5.80
N ILE A 294 -1.86 3.96 5.27
CA ILE A 294 -2.50 5.03 4.47
C ILE A 294 -2.17 4.81 2.98
N PRO A 295 -3.10 4.30 2.15
CA PRO A 295 -2.81 3.89 0.76
C PRO A 295 -2.30 5.02 -0.15
N GLU A 296 -2.66 6.27 0.14
CA GLU A 296 -2.23 7.41 -0.65
C GLU A 296 -0.76 7.78 -0.40
N VAL A 297 -0.15 7.35 0.71
CA VAL A 297 1.28 7.58 0.94
C VAL A 297 2.06 6.70 -0.02
N GLN A 298 2.82 7.32 -0.93
CA GLN A 298 3.52 6.62 -2.01
C GLN A 298 5.03 6.68 -1.90
N LYS A 299 5.58 7.71 -1.24
CA LYS A 299 7.02 7.91 -1.05
C LYS A 299 7.32 8.44 0.34
N ILE A 300 8.43 7.99 0.92
CA ILE A 300 8.98 8.48 2.17
C ILE A 300 10.46 8.81 1.97
N PHE A 301 10.81 10.08 2.18
CA PHE A 301 12.17 10.59 2.04
C PHE A 301 12.78 10.92 3.39
N TRP A 302 13.97 10.37 3.66
CA TRP A 302 14.81 10.84 4.76
C TRP A 302 15.57 12.12 4.37
N ASP A 303 15.76 13.07 5.29
CA ASP A 303 16.28 14.42 4.95
C ASP A 303 17.75 14.48 4.55
N ARG A 304 18.57 13.56 5.06
CA ARG A 304 20.01 13.61 4.84
C ARG A 304 20.70 12.27 4.97
N LEU A 305 21.60 11.96 4.04
CA LEU A 305 22.42 10.76 4.16
C LEU A 305 23.53 10.90 5.21
N VAL A 306 24.29 12.01 5.19
CA VAL A 306 25.50 12.21 6.01
C VAL A 306 25.35 13.42 6.92
N ASP A 307 25.74 13.31 8.19
CA ASP A 307 25.82 14.48 9.10
C ASP A 307 26.71 15.60 8.55
N ASP A 308 26.46 16.82 9.01
CA ASP A 308 27.32 17.98 8.74
C ASP A 308 27.51 18.82 10.01
N ALA A 309 28.35 19.85 9.97
CA ALA A 309 28.61 20.73 11.10
C ALA A 309 27.30 21.34 11.65
N GLY A 310 26.95 20.93 12.88
CA GLY A 310 25.73 21.37 13.58
C GLY A 310 24.50 20.48 13.38
N GLU A 311 24.51 19.59 12.38
CA GLU A 311 23.33 18.84 11.95
C GLU A 311 23.53 17.33 12.05
N THR A 312 22.89 16.72 13.04
CA THR A 312 23.13 15.33 13.46
C THR A 312 22.02 14.36 13.06
N SER A 313 21.20 14.70 12.07
CA SER A 313 20.06 13.88 11.64
C SER A 313 20.36 13.00 10.42
N GLY A 314 21.62 12.93 9.98
CA GLY A 314 22.08 12.04 8.92
C GLY A 314 21.94 10.57 9.31
N LEU A 315 21.75 9.70 8.31
CA LEU A 315 21.80 8.25 8.50
C LEU A 315 23.24 7.76 8.76
N LEU A 316 24.23 8.50 8.26
CA LEU A 316 25.66 8.30 8.48
C LEU A 316 26.21 9.47 9.30
N ARG A 317 27.22 9.20 10.13
CA ARG A 317 28.01 10.24 10.80
C ARG A 317 28.90 10.98 9.80
N ALA A 318 29.50 12.09 10.22
CA ALA A 318 30.40 12.89 9.39
C ALA A 318 31.63 12.10 8.90
N ASP A 319 32.02 11.04 9.61
CA ASP A 319 33.09 10.10 9.23
C ASP A 319 32.59 8.92 8.36
N LEU A 320 31.35 8.99 7.87
CA LEU A 320 30.66 7.99 7.05
C LEU A 320 30.35 6.66 7.75
N SER A 321 30.58 6.57 9.07
CA SER A 321 30.12 5.41 9.85
C SER A 321 28.59 5.39 9.96
N MET A 322 28.02 4.19 9.95
CA MET A 322 26.56 4.00 10.01
C MET A 322 26.03 4.26 11.42
N LYS A 323 24.88 4.94 11.51
CA LYS A 323 24.11 5.08 12.76
C LYS A 323 23.07 3.98 12.92
N GLN A 324 22.54 3.77 14.12
CA GLN A 324 21.45 2.80 14.33
C GLN A 324 20.23 3.10 13.43
N VAL A 325 19.93 4.38 13.21
CA VAL A 325 18.83 4.83 12.36
C VAL A 325 19.00 4.43 10.88
N PHE A 326 20.24 4.26 10.40
CA PHE A 326 20.51 3.72 9.05
C PHE A 326 19.92 2.32 8.89
N TYR A 327 20.11 1.45 9.88
CA TYR A 327 19.62 0.07 9.82
C TYR A 327 18.11 -0.01 9.92
N VAL A 328 17.49 0.82 10.76
CA VAL A 328 16.01 0.85 10.90
C VAL A 328 15.35 1.41 9.64
N TYR A 329 15.89 2.49 9.07
CA TYR A 329 15.40 3.01 7.79
C TYR A 329 15.67 2.03 6.62
N GLY A 330 16.85 1.40 6.62
CA GLY A 330 17.26 0.33 5.71
C GLY A 330 16.33 -0.89 5.75
N TYR A 331 15.88 -1.29 6.95
CA TYR A 331 14.93 -2.38 7.15
C TYR A 331 13.62 -2.14 6.39
N TYR A 332 13.05 -0.93 6.46
CA TYR A 332 11.83 -0.60 5.74
C TYR A 332 12.04 -0.42 4.23
N SER A 333 13.20 0.10 3.82
CA SER A 333 13.55 0.29 2.40
C SER A 333 14.05 -0.98 1.69
N GLY A 334 14.24 -2.07 2.43
CA GLY A 334 14.48 -3.42 1.90
C GLY A 334 15.93 -3.89 1.96
N ALA A 335 16.83 -3.09 2.54
CA ALA A 335 18.28 -3.32 2.71
C ALA A 335 18.65 -4.71 3.24
N ALA A 336 17.84 -5.25 4.15
CA ALA A 336 18.07 -6.54 4.83
C ALA A 336 17.72 -7.79 3.99
N GLY A 337 17.72 -7.66 2.64
CA GLY A 337 17.40 -8.74 1.70
C GLY A 337 15.90 -8.95 1.47
N PHE A 338 15.11 -7.88 1.60
CA PHE A 338 13.66 -7.91 1.49
C PHE A 338 13.18 -6.83 0.51
N ALA A 339 13.07 -7.15 -0.77
CA ALA A 339 12.29 -6.33 -1.69
C ALA A 339 10.98 -7.09 -1.96
N PRO A 340 9.85 -6.76 -1.32
CA PRO A 340 8.60 -6.97 -2.03
C PRO A 340 8.72 -6.19 -3.33
N ALA A 341 8.28 -6.77 -4.45
CA ALA A 341 8.15 -6.01 -5.68
C ALA A 341 7.39 -4.71 -5.33
N PRO A 342 7.77 -3.53 -5.87
CA PRO A 342 6.97 -2.34 -5.68
C PRO A 342 5.55 -2.70 -6.08
N PHE A 343 4.62 -2.62 -5.12
CA PHE A 343 3.21 -2.86 -5.39
C PHE A 343 2.79 -1.82 -6.42
N LYS A 344 2.74 -2.25 -7.69
CA LYS A 344 2.34 -1.40 -8.80
C LYS A 344 0.83 -1.34 -8.78
N TRP A 345 0.30 -0.32 -8.13
CA TRP A 345 -0.94 0.25 -8.61
C TRP A 345 -0.71 0.67 -10.06
N SER A 346 -1.42 0.05 -11.01
CA SER A 346 -1.62 0.69 -12.29
C SER A 346 -2.48 1.92 -12.04
N GLU A 347 -1.88 3.09 -12.23
CA GLU A 347 -2.55 4.38 -12.27
C GLU A 347 -3.82 4.26 -13.10
N SER A 348 -4.95 4.27 -12.42
CA SER A 348 -6.24 4.42 -13.06
C SER A 348 -7.08 5.31 -12.15
N ALA A 349 -6.72 6.60 -12.23
CA ALA A 349 -7.45 7.84 -11.98
C ALA A 349 -8.42 7.86 -10.78
N CYS A 350 -8.42 8.95 -10.02
CA CYS A 350 -9.70 9.54 -9.66
C CYS A 350 -9.73 10.92 -10.29
N VAL A 351 -10.42 11.00 -11.42
CA VAL A 351 -11.50 11.97 -11.45
C VAL A 351 -12.54 11.30 -10.55
N VAL A 352 -12.92 11.87 -9.40
CA VAL A 352 -14.28 11.64 -8.92
C VAL A 352 -15.08 12.62 -9.78
N PRO A 353 -15.65 12.23 -10.94
CA PRO A 353 -16.82 12.97 -11.34
C PRO A 353 -17.80 12.78 -10.18
N ALA A 354 -18.60 13.81 -9.87
CA ALA A 354 -19.84 13.54 -9.16
C ALA A 354 -20.45 12.26 -9.77
N PRO A 355 -20.95 11.29 -8.96
CA PRO A 355 -21.49 10.06 -9.50
C PRO A 355 -22.38 10.44 -10.68
N ASP A 356 -22.11 9.86 -11.86
CA ASP A 356 -22.88 10.25 -13.05
C ASP A 356 -24.37 10.15 -12.71
N ARG A 357 -24.74 9.14 -11.89
CA ARG A 357 -26.03 9.00 -11.22
C ARG A 357 -25.91 8.30 -9.85
N THR A 358 -26.65 8.80 -8.86
CA THR A 358 -26.90 8.11 -7.58
C THR A 358 -28.29 7.49 -7.60
N PHE A 359 -28.36 6.21 -7.26
CA PHE A 359 -29.60 5.47 -7.10
C PHE A 359 -29.80 5.04 -5.65
N HIS A 360 -31.04 4.77 -5.29
CA HIS A 360 -31.45 4.45 -3.92
C HIS A 360 -32.33 3.22 -3.86
N VAL A 361 -32.10 2.39 -2.85
CA VAL A 361 -32.96 1.28 -2.44
C VAL A 361 -33.35 1.51 -0.99
N ALA A 362 -34.64 1.44 -0.66
CA ALA A 362 -35.12 1.69 0.70
C ALA A 362 -36.30 0.79 1.06
N ILE A 363 -36.05 -0.42 1.55
CA ILE A 363 -37.10 -1.41 1.85
C ILE A 363 -38.12 -0.92 2.89
N SER A 364 -37.66 -0.08 3.82
CA SER A 364 -38.46 0.48 4.92
C SER A 364 -39.32 1.68 4.49
N ALA A 365 -39.05 2.29 3.33
CA ALA A 365 -39.83 3.42 2.84
C ALA A 365 -41.16 2.95 2.23
N THR A 366 -42.27 3.52 2.68
CA THR A 366 -43.63 3.15 2.23
C THR A 366 -43.86 3.39 0.74
N CYS A 367 -43.13 4.35 0.15
CA CYS A 367 -43.20 4.69 -1.27
C CYS A 367 -42.24 3.86 -2.16
N ALA A 368 -41.40 3.01 -1.59
CA ALA A 368 -40.45 2.22 -2.35
C ALA A 368 -41.15 1.16 -3.20
N SER A 369 -40.77 1.09 -4.48
CA SER A 369 -41.26 0.14 -5.47
C SER A 369 -40.20 -0.09 -6.53
N ASP A 370 -40.06 -1.32 -7.01
CA ASP A 370 -39.10 -1.65 -8.08
C ASP A 370 -39.50 -1.08 -9.45
N SER A 371 -40.74 -0.59 -9.56
CA SER A 371 -41.24 0.20 -10.69
C SER A 371 -40.77 1.66 -10.68
N ASN A 372 -40.19 2.14 -9.58
CA ASN A 372 -39.70 3.51 -9.46
C ASN A 372 -38.44 3.73 -10.32
N ASN A 373 -37.97 4.98 -10.38
CA ASN A 373 -36.74 5.33 -11.11
C ASN A 373 -35.45 5.19 -10.28
N GLY A 374 -35.56 5.02 -8.96
CA GLY A 374 -34.44 4.86 -8.05
C GLY A 374 -33.67 6.16 -7.77
N LEU A 375 -34.06 7.30 -8.32
CA LEU A 375 -33.29 8.56 -8.27
C LEU A 375 -33.60 9.42 -7.02
N GLY A 376 -34.39 8.91 -6.08
CA GLY A 376 -34.76 9.62 -4.85
C GLY A 376 -34.63 8.70 -3.64
N GLY A 377 -34.11 9.23 -2.53
CA GLY A 377 -33.85 8.45 -1.32
C GLY A 377 -35.05 8.28 -0.40
N ASP A 378 -36.12 9.06 -0.59
CA ASP A 378 -37.27 9.11 0.31
C ASP A 378 -38.60 9.30 -0.46
N CYS A 379 -39.66 9.67 0.28
CA CYS A 379 -40.99 9.88 -0.26
C CYS A 379 -41.33 11.36 -0.52
N SER A 380 -40.35 12.28 -0.43
CA SER A 380 -40.57 13.73 -0.46
C SER A 380 -40.77 14.31 -1.87
N GLY A 381 -40.51 13.52 -2.92
CA GLY A 381 -40.49 14.02 -4.31
C GLY A 381 -41.00 13.04 -5.38
N PRO A 382 -40.91 13.46 -6.66
CA PRO A 382 -41.32 12.65 -7.80
C PRO A 382 -40.36 11.49 -8.11
N ASN A 383 -39.08 11.63 -7.73
CA ASN A 383 -38.11 10.54 -7.76
C ASN A 383 -38.25 9.72 -6.47
N ARG A 384 -38.25 8.39 -6.60
CA ARG A 384 -38.51 7.48 -5.48
C ARG A 384 -37.54 6.30 -5.49
N PRO A 385 -37.23 5.73 -4.31
CA PRO A 385 -36.28 4.63 -4.21
C PRO A 385 -36.87 3.34 -4.78
N TRP A 386 -35.99 2.45 -5.23
CA TRP A 386 -36.36 1.06 -5.46
C TRP A 386 -36.60 0.33 -4.14
N LYS A 387 -37.27 -0.82 -4.20
CA LYS A 387 -37.61 -1.61 -3.00
C LYS A 387 -36.60 -2.72 -2.73
N THR A 388 -36.04 -3.33 -3.77
CA THR A 388 -35.16 -4.49 -3.67
C THR A 388 -33.73 -4.22 -4.13
N LEU A 389 -32.77 -4.91 -3.52
CA LEU A 389 -31.35 -4.88 -3.90
C LEU A 389 -31.14 -5.44 -5.30
N ARG A 390 -31.80 -6.55 -5.64
CA ARG A 390 -31.72 -7.14 -6.99
C ARG A 390 -32.17 -6.19 -8.08
N ARG A 391 -33.16 -5.33 -7.81
CA ARG A 391 -33.53 -4.25 -8.74
C ARG A 391 -32.44 -3.19 -8.81
N GLY A 392 -31.89 -2.80 -7.66
CA GLY A 392 -30.91 -1.73 -7.53
C GLY A 392 -29.60 -1.96 -8.27
N VAL A 393 -29.13 -3.21 -8.31
CA VAL A 393 -27.88 -3.55 -9.02
C VAL A 393 -28.06 -3.70 -10.54
N ARG A 394 -29.30 -3.81 -11.03
CA ARG A 394 -29.58 -4.00 -12.46
C ARG A 394 -29.48 -2.68 -13.23
N GLY A 395 -28.57 -2.66 -14.20
CA GLY A 395 -28.41 -1.54 -15.14
C GLY A 395 -27.53 -0.41 -14.61
N LEU A 396 -26.83 -0.64 -13.48
CA LEU A 396 -25.72 0.20 -13.06
C LEU A 396 -24.63 0.21 -14.15
N LYS A 397 -23.97 1.35 -14.28
CA LYS A 397 -22.87 1.64 -15.21
C LYS A 397 -21.68 2.16 -14.41
N ALA A 398 -20.50 2.14 -15.02
CA ALA A 398 -19.30 2.73 -14.44
C ALA A 398 -19.55 4.14 -13.88
N GLY A 399 -19.15 4.37 -12.63
CA GLY A 399 -19.36 5.62 -11.90
C GLY A 399 -20.68 5.72 -11.13
N ASP A 400 -21.67 4.86 -11.40
CA ASP A 400 -22.92 4.88 -10.65
C ASP A 400 -22.71 4.46 -9.18
N THR A 401 -23.46 5.09 -8.28
CA THR A 401 -23.54 4.70 -6.87
C THR A 401 -24.95 4.22 -6.53
N LEU A 402 -25.06 3.04 -5.90
CA LEU A 402 -26.29 2.54 -5.31
C LEU A 402 -26.21 2.68 -3.78
N LEU A 403 -27.00 3.60 -3.23
CA LEU A 403 -27.18 3.78 -1.79
C LEU A 403 -28.33 2.91 -1.30
N VAL A 404 -28.03 2.01 -0.39
CA VAL A 404 -29.01 1.11 0.22
C VAL A 404 -29.29 1.62 1.61
N HIS A 405 -30.52 2.06 1.85
CA HIS A 405 -30.92 2.61 3.13
C HIS A 405 -31.26 1.51 4.14
N GLU A 406 -31.10 1.86 5.42
CA GLU A 406 -31.39 1.03 6.59
C GLU A 406 -32.64 0.15 6.43
N GLY A 407 -32.48 -1.12 6.78
CA GLY A 407 -33.57 -2.09 6.75
C GLY A 407 -33.10 -3.54 6.65
N ALA A 408 -34.05 -4.45 6.87
CA ALA A 408 -33.85 -5.89 6.77
C ALA A 408 -34.29 -6.40 5.39
N TYR A 409 -33.31 -6.61 4.51
CA TYR A 409 -33.47 -7.19 3.19
C TYR A 409 -33.40 -8.72 3.27
N ARG A 410 -34.24 -9.42 2.50
CA ARG A 410 -34.29 -10.88 2.44
C ARG A 410 -34.12 -11.34 1.00
N GLU A 411 -32.87 -11.39 0.55
CA GLU A 411 -32.52 -11.64 -0.84
C GLU A 411 -31.24 -12.49 -0.96
N VAL A 412 -31.17 -13.30 -2.01
CA VAL A 412 -29.99 -14.05 -2.46
C VAL A 412 -29.78 -13.77 -3.94
N ASP A 413 -28.57 -14.06 -4.43
CA ASP A 413 -28.14 -13.88 -5.82
C ASP A 413 -28.32 -12.42 -6.30
N VAL A 414 -27.95 -11.45 -5.46
CA VAL A 414 -27.82 -10.04 -5.84
C VAL A 414 -26.65 -9.92 -6.82
N THR A 415 -26.97 -10.11 -8.10
CA THR A 415 -25.99 -10.30 -9.16
C THR A 415 -25.54 -8.98 -9.76
N VAL A 416 -24.25 -8.68 -9.66
CA VAL A 416 -23.61 -7.53 -10.31
C VAL A 416 -22.84 -8.06 -11.52
N ALA A 417 -23.42 -7.89 -12.70
CA ALA A 417 -22.85 -8.40 -13.96
C ALA A 417 -22.16 -7.32 -14.81
N THR A 418 -22.28 -6.04 -14.43
CA THR A 418 -21.66 -4.92 -15.15
C THR A 418 -20.38 -4.51 -14.44
N SER A 419 -19.32 -4.20 -15.19
CA SER A 419 -18.10 -3.62 -14.65
C SER A 419 -18.20 -2.10 -14.48
N GLY A 420 -17.52 -1.59 -13.46
CA GLY A 420 -17.09 -0.20 -13.46
C GLY A 420 -15.93 0.04 -14.43
N ALA A 421 -15.26 1.17 -14.26
CA ALA A 421 -14.06 1.51 -15.00
C ALA A 421 -12.97 2.01 -14.05
N PRO A 422 -11.69 1.98 -14.47
CA PRO A 422 -10.65 2.85 -13.95
C PRO A 422 -11.15 4.23 -13.48
N GLY A 423 -11.10 4.49 -12.17
CA GLY A 423 -11.55 5.75 -11.60
C GLY A 423 -13.04 6.05 -11.57
N ALA A 424 -13.86 5.15 -12.10
CA ALA A 424 -15.31 5.22 -12.05
C ALA A 424 -15.86 3.83 -11.67
N PRO A 425 -15.58 3.35 -10.44
CA PRO A 425 -16.11 2.08 -9.98
C PRO A 425 -17.64 2.15 -9.85
N ILE A 426 -18.30 1.00 -9.95
CA ILE A 426 -19.67 0.87 -9.46
C ILE A 426 -19.59 0.71 -7.94
N THR A 427 -20.26 1.60 -7.21
CA THR A 427 -20.28 1.56 -5.73
C THR A 427 -21.64 1.12 -5.23
N ILE A 428 -21.68 0.07 -4.43
CA ILE A 428 -22.88 -0.40 -3.73
C ILE A 428 -22.60 -0.23 -2.24
N ARG A 429 -23.31 0.69 -1.60
CA ARG A 429 -23.01 1.15 -0.23
C ARG A 429 -24.25 1.12 0.65
N ALA A 430 -24.10 0.57 1.84
CA ALA A 430 -25.09 0.68 2.90
C ALA A 430 -25.06 2.06 3.57
N GLU A 431 -26.24 2.62 3.83
CA GLU A 431 -26.49 3.83 4.62
C GLU A 431 -27.26 3.43 5.88
N GLY A 432 -26.54 3.31 7.00
CA GLY A 432 -27.08 2.82 8.27
C GLY A 432 -27.03 1.29 8.41
N ASP A 433 -27.86 0.72 9.28
CA ASP A 433 -27.91 -0.74 9.50
C ASP A 433 -28.67 -1.45 8.39
N VAL A 434 -27.93 -1.85 7.35
CA VAL A 434 -28.46 -2.63 6.24
C VAL A 434 -28.14 -4.10 6.47
N ARG A 435 -29.15 -4.84 6.95
CA ARG A 435 -29.08 -6.28 7.14
C ARG A 435 -29.61 -7.00 5.90
N VAL A 436 -28.79 -7.82 5.27
CA VAL A 436 -29.22 -8.68 4.14
C VAL A 436 -29.15 -10.13 4.56
N ALA A 437 -30.33 -10.74 4.73
CA ALA A 437 -30.49 -12.13 5.10
C ALA A 437 -30.64 -13.01 3.86
N GLY A 438 -29.73 -13.97 3.67
CA GLY A 438 -29.87 -14.99 2.64
C GLY A 438 -30.97 -15.98 3.01
N GLN A 439 -31.99 -16.18 2.15
CA GLN A 439 -33.05 -17.17 2.33
C GLN A 439 -33.07 -18.19 1.19
N GLY A 440 -33.16 -19.49 1.54
CA GLY A 440 -33.57 -20.59 0.64
C GLY A 440 -32.58 -20.94 -0.49
N GLY A 441 -31.87 -22.08 -0.35
CA GLY A 441 -31.42 -22.86 -1.51
C GLY A 441 -30.06 -22.54 -2.13
N GLY A 442 -28.97 -22.54 -1.35
CA GLY A 442 -27.62 -22.76 -1.89
C GLY A 442 -26.88 -21.56 -2.52
N GLY A 443 -27.56 -20.46 -2.84
CA GLY A 443 -26.96 -19.26 -3.46
C GLY A 443 -26.14 -18.38 -2.51
N SER A 444 -25.34 -17.48 -3.08
CA SER A 444 -24.57 -16.45 -2.35
C SER A 444 -25.39 -15.16 -2.22
N ILE A 445 -25.16 -14.31 -1.22
CA ILE A 445 -25.95 -13.06 -1.09
C ILE A 445 -25.60 -12.09 -2.22
N PHE A 446 -24.32 -11.70 -2.33
CA PHE A 446 -23.80 -10.96 -3.47
C PHE A 446 -23.06 -11.89 -4.42
N LEU A 447 -23.32 -11.73 -5.71
CA LEU A 447 -22.66 -12.48 -6.78
C LEU A 447 -22.06 -11.50 -7.79
N LEU A 448 -20.74 -11.38 -7.82
CA LEU A 448 -19.99 -10.58 -8.79
C LEU A 448 -19.53 -11.48 -9.92
N HIS A 449 -20.38 -11.65 -10.93
CA HIS A 449 -20.17 -12.64 -12.00
C HIS A 449 -20.78 -12.16 -13.31
N GLY A 450 -20.01 -12.24 -14.40
CA GLY A 450 -20.44 -11.81 -15.74
C GLY A 450 -21.04 -12.93 -16.60
N GLY A 451 -20.93 -14.19 -16.18
CA GLY A 451 -21.28 -15.39 -16.95
C GLY A 451 -20.16 -16.44 -16.87
N ASN A 452 -20.23 -17.46 -17.72
CA ASN A 452 -19.17 -18.47 -17.83
C ASN A 452 -17.80 -17.81 -18.14
N TYR A 453 -16.68 -18.47 -17.83
CA TYR A 453 -15.29 -18.00 -18.00
C TYR A 453 -14.91 -17.51 -19.42
N SER A 454 -15.82 -17.63 -20.39
CA SER A 454 -15.72 -17.11 -21.75
C SER A 454 -16.00 -15.60 -21.88
N LEU A 455 -16.52 -14.93 -20.84
CA LEU A 455 -16.78 -13.49 -20.83
C LEU A 455 -15.68 -12.71 -20.10
N PRO A 456 -15.54 -11.39 -20.33
CA PRO A 456 -14.63 -10.57 -19.53
C PRO A 456 -15.00 -10.63 -18.04
N PRO A 457 -14.01 -10.62 -17.13
CA PRO A 457 -14.26 -10.62 -15.70
C PRO A 457 -14.98 -9.34 -15.26
N VAL A 458 -15.86 -9.45 -14.26
CA VAL A 458 -16.48 -8.28 -13.63
C VAL A 458 -15.40 -7.53 -12.86
N SER A 459 -15.40 -6.19 -12.98
CA SER A 459 -14.32 -5.39 -12.43
C SER A 459 -14.75 -4.02 -11.94
N TRP A 460 -13.91 -3.41 -11.08
CA TRP A 460 -14.11 -2.06 -10.53
C TRP A 460 -15.42 -1.95 -9.76
N ILE A 461 -15.59 -2.84 -8.78
CA ILE A 461 -16.78 -2.91 -7.92
C ILE A 461 -16.38 -2.63 -6.47
N VAL A 462 -17.18 -1.82 -5.79
CA VAL A 462 -17.05 -1.58 -4.34
C VAL A 462 -18.33 -2.07 -3.65
N ILE A 463 -18.19 -2.96 -2.66
CA ILE A 463 -19.27 -3.35 -1.74
C ILE A 463 -18.88 -2.90 -0.33
N GLU A 464 -19.71 -2.05 0.27
CA GLU A 464 -19.36 -1.37 1.52
C GLU A 464 -20.52 -1.26 2.52
N GLY A 465 -20.21 -1.55 3.79
CA GLY A 465 -21.07 -1.21 4.94
C GLY A 465 -22.19 -2.20 5.27
N PHE A 466 -22.26 -3.36 4.61
CA PHE A 466 -23.40 -4.28 4.77
C PHE A 466 -23.22 -5.24 5.95
N THR A 467 -24.34 -5.58 6.61
CA THR A 467 -24.43 -6.76 7.49
C THR A 467 -25.05 -7.92 6.71
N LEU A 468 -24.23 -8.86 6.25
CA LEU A 468 -24.63 -10.07 5.52
C LEU A 468 -24.77 -11.24 6.49
N VAL A 469 -25.94 -11.88 6.49
CA VAL A 469 -26.28 -12.91 7.48
C VAL A 469 -26.96 -14.11 6.85
N GLY A 470 -26.58 -15.31 7.26
CA GLY A 470 -27.34 -16.51 6.97
C GLY A 470 -28.43 -16.74 8.01
N GLU A 471 -29.66 -17.03 7.55
CA GLU A 471 -30.80 -17.41 8.41
C GLU A 471 -31.40 -18.75 7.90
N GLY A 472 -31.53 -19.77 8.77
CA GLY A 472 -32.22 -21.04 8.46
C GLY A 472 -31.44 -22.33 8.77
N ILE A 473 -32.07 -23.50 8.56
CA ILE A 473 -31.60 -24.86 8.95
C ILE A 473 -30.62 -25.47 7.91
N TRP A 474 -30.52 -24.89 6.72
CA TRP A 474 -29.71 -25.41 5.63
C TRP A 474 -28.25 -24.99 5.77
N LYS A 475 -27.49 -25.82 6.49
CA LYS A 475 -26.04 -25.76 6.69
C LYS A 475 -25.22 -26.03 5.40
N SER A 476 -25.63 -25.47 4.27
CA SER A 476 -24.98 -25.64 2.95
C SER A 476 -25.23 -24.48 1.97
N ALA A 477 -25.74 -23.33 2.42
CA ALA A 477 -25.89 -22.13 1.58
C ALA A 477 -24.53 -21.49 1.23
N GLY A 478 -24.48 -20.72 0.13
CA GLY A 478 -23.27 -20.17 -0.48
C GLY A 478 -22.51 -19.14 0.36
N ALA A 479 -21.80 -18.23 -0.31
CA ALA A 479 -21.00 -17.21 0.36
C ALA A 479 -21.83 -15.96 0.70
N GLY A 480 -21.36 -15.15 1.66
CA GLY A 480 -21.85 -13.77 1.79
C GLY A 480 -21.58 -12.99 0.50
N ILE A 481 -20.34 -13.09 0.01
CA ILE A 481 -19.93 -12.47 -1.25
C ILE A 481 -19.15 -13.48 -2.09
N ASP A 482 -19.63 -13.71 -3.30
CA ASP A 482 -18.94 -14.50 -4.31
C ASP A 482 -18.38 -13.57 -5.38
N MET A 483 -17.05 -13.57 -5.51
CA MET A 483 -16.31 -12.77 -6.49
C MET A 483 -15.61 -13.62 -7.55
N THR A 484 -16.24 -14.73 -7.96
CA THR A 484 -15.70 -15.61 -8.99
C THR A 484 -15.31 -14.85 -10.27
N TYR A 485 -14.04 -14.98 -10.65
CA TYR A 485 -13.46 -14.41 -11.87
C TYR A 485 -13.63 -12.89 -11.97
N THR A 486 -13.05 -12.18 -11.00
CA THR A 486 -13.15 -10.72 -10.89
C THR A 486 -11.79 -10.00 -10.93
N ARG A 487 -11.83 -8.67 -11.13
CA ARG A 487 -10.64 -7.79 -11.09
C ARG A 487 -10.94 -6.47 -10.39
N ASN A 488 -10.04 -5.90 -9.61
CA ASN A 488 -10.24 -4.57 -8.99
C ASN A 488 -11.55 -4.51 -8.18
N VAL A 489 -11.71 -5.42 -7.22
CA VAL A 489 -12.89 -5.49 -6.35
C VAL A 489 -12.48 -5.08 -4.94
N THR A 490 -13.25 -4.17 -4.34
CA THR A 490 -13.07 -3.71 -2.95
C THR A 490 -14.26 -4.15 -2.11
N LEU A 491 -13.96 -4.89 -1.04
CA LEU A 491 -14.90 -5.24 0.02
C LEU A 491 -14.46 -4.53 1.29
N ARG A 492 -15.27 -3.61 1.82
CA ARG A 492 -14.89 -2.88 3.02
C ARG A 492 -16.00 -2.60 4.01
N ASN A 493 -15.64 -2.56 5.29
CA ASN A 493 -16.57 -2.21 6.37
C ASN A 493 -17.83 -3.11 6.41
N ASN A 494 -17.75 -4.34 5.94
CA ASN A 494 -18.88 -5.28 5.96
C ASN A 494 -18.81 -6.21 7.19
N THR A 495 -19.96 -6.62 7.70
CA THR A 495 -20.09 -7.71 8.67
C THR A 495 -20.70 -8.92 7.98
N ILE A 496 -19.97 -10.03 7.88
CA ILE A 496 -20.40 -11.24 7.17
C ILE A 496 -20.40 -12.41 8.14
N ARG A 497 -21.59 -12.97 8.44
CA ARG A 497 -21.70 -13.99 9.48
C ARG A 497 -22.77 -15.05 9.27
N GLY A 498 -22.51 -16.23 9.84
CA GLY A 498 -23.48 -17.32 9.87
C GLY A 498 -23.85 -17.85 8.49
N LEU A 499 -22.92 -17.82 7.53
CA LEU A 499 -23.08 -18.31 6.16
C LEU A 499 -22.22 -19.57 5.93
N GLY A 500 -22.33 -20.21 4.76
CA GLY A 500 -21.46 -21.33 4.42
C GLY A 500 -19.99 -20.91 4.29
N ALA A 501 -19.75 -19.77 3.64
CA ALA A 501 -18.46 -19.08 3.58
C ALA A 501 -18.67 -17.56 3.76
N GLY A 502 -17.66 -16.83 4.23
CA GLY A 502 -17.73 -15.37 4.24
C GLY A 502 -17.61 -14.80 2.82
N VAL A 503 -16.41 -14.93 2.24
CA VAL A 503 -16.09 -14.51 0.88
C VAL A 503 -15.42 -15.64 0.11
N VAL A 504 -15.88 -15.91 -1.11
CA VAL A 504 -15.21 -16.81 -2.05
C VAL A 504 -14.72 -16.03 -3.26
N ALA A 505 -13.45 -16.22 -3.61
CA ALA A 505 -12.77 -15.42 -4.63
C ALA A 505 -11.93 -16.28 -5.59
N PRO A 506 -12.55 -17.22 -6.32
CA PRO A 506 -11.82 -17.99 -7.31
C PRO A 506 -11.42 -17.12 -8.51
N ALA A 507 -10.24 -17.36 -9.09
CA ALA A 507 -9.73 -16.72 -10.30
C ALA A 507 -9.74 -15.18 -10.28
N SER A 508 -9.46 -14.57 -9.12
CA SER A 508 -9.59 -13.12 -8.90
C SER A 508 -8.24 -12.42 -8.74
N ARG A 509 -8.14 -11.14 -9.13
CA ARG A 509 -6.90 -10.35 -9.00
C ARG A 509 -7.18 -8.88 -8.65
N TRP A 510 -6.22 -8.19 -8.03
CA TRP A 510 -6.44 -6.82 -7.52
C TRP A 510 -7.66 -6.74 -6.60
N ALA A 511 -7.71 -7.62 -5.60
CA ALA A 511 -8.78 -7.61 -4.60
C ALA A 511 -8.29 -6.89 -3.35
N LEU A 512 -9.13 -6.01 -2.80
CA LEU A 512 -8.94 -5.37 -1.51
C LEU A 512 -10.06 -5.83 -0.57
N VAL A 513 -9.70 -6.52 0.50
CA VAL A 513 -10.61 -6.90 1.58
C VAL A 513 -10.15 -6.15 2.83
N GLU A 514 -10.85 -5.09 3.22
CA GLU A 514 -10.41 -4.21 4.31
C GLU A 514 -11.47 -3.95 5.38
N ASN A 515 -11.08 -3.93 6.65
CA ASN A 515 -11.94 -3.52 7.77
C ASN A 515 -13.29 -4.28 7.85
N ASN A 516 -13.32 -5.54 7.44
CA ASN A 516 -14.52 -6.38 7.54
C ASN A 516 -14.50 -7.21 8.83
N ILE A 517 -15.68 -7.53 9.35
CA ILE A 517 -15.90 -8.54 10.38
C ILE A 517 -16.45 -9.79 9.70
N ILE A 518 -15.72 -10.89 9.73
CA ILE A 518 -16.08 -12.14 9.04
C ILE A 518 -16.08 -13.27 10.06
N GLU A 519 -17.27 -13.65 10.54
CA GLU A 519 -17.39 -14.51 11.71
C GLU A 519 -18.43 -15.64 11.63
N GLY A 520 -18.14 -16.76 12.29
CA GLY A 520 -19.12 -17.82 12.51
C GLY A 520 -19.64 -18.48 11.23
N ASN A 521 -18.84 -18.52 10.16
CA ASN A 521 -19.21 -19.19 8.93
C ASN A 521 -18.94 -20.70 9.04
N TYR A 522 -19.96 -21.51 8.79
CA TYR A 522 -20.10 -22.85 9.39
C TYR A 522 -19.73 -24.02 8.46
N ASN A 523 -19.35 -23.77 7.21
CA ASN A 523 -18.99 -24.84 6.26
C ASN A 523 -17.59 -24.65 5.65
N SER A 524 -17.03 -23.43 5.72
CA SER A 524 -15.84 -23.07 4.97
C SER A 524 -15.04 -21.95 5.66
N HIS A 525 -14.23 -21.26 4.86
CA HIS A 525 -13.33 -20.20 5.29
C HIS A 525 -14.06 -18.87 5.54
N GLY A 526 -13.41 -17.98 6.29
CA GLY A 526 -13.80 -16.57 6.32
C GLY A 526 -13.63 -15.97 4.91
N VAL A 527 -12.41 -15.96 4.38
CA VAL A 527 -12.12 -15.59 2.99
C VAL A 527 -11.31 -16.70 2.31
N TYR A 528 -11.72 -17.10 1.10
CA TYR A 528 -11.05 -18.11 0.30
C TYR A 528 -10.67 -17.60 -1.10
N PHE A 529 -9.40 -17.24 -1.26
CA PHE A 529 -8.82 -16.93 -2.57
C PHE A 529 -8.31 -18.21 -3.22
N SER A 530 -8.89 -18.61 -4.35
CA SER A 530 -8.43 -19.79 -5.08
C SER A 530 -8.05 -19.47 -6.53
N CYS A 531 -6.93 -20.00 -7.04
CA CYS A 531 -6.68 -20.02 -8.48
C CYS A 531 -7.20 -21.28 -9.12
N ALA A 532 -7.93 -21.10 -10.22
CA ALA A 532 -8.42 -22.15 -11.10
C ALA A 532 -8.41 -21.65 -12.55
N HIS A 533 -8.32 -22.58 -13.52
CA HIS A 533 -8.55 -22.34 -14.95
C HIS A 533 -7.63 -21.34 -15.67
N ASP A 534 -6.30 -21.54 -15.69
CA ASP A 534 -5.32 -20.74 -16.47
C ASP A 534 -5.29 -19.21 -16.17
N VAL A 535 -6.08 -18.71 -15.22
CA VAL A 535 -6.11 -17.30 -14.81
C VAL A 535 -5.15 -17.07 -13.65
N ALA A 536 -4.18 -16.17 -13.84
CA ALA A 536 -3.28 -15.72 -12.77
C ALA A 536 -4.05 -14.93 -11.71
N CYS A 537 -4.06 -15.41 -10.46
CA CYS A 537 -4.51 -14.62 -9.31
C CYS A 537 -3.30 -13.95 -8.67
N SER A 538 -3.38 -12.64 -8.54
CA SER A 538 -2.30 -11.86 -7.99
C SER A 538 -2.79 -10.54 -7.44
N GLU A 539 -1.92 -9.87 -6.68
CA GLU A 539 -2.15 -8.51 -6.19
C GLU A 539 -3.34 -8.47 -5.23
N ILE A 540 -3.26 -9.25 -4.15
CA ILE A 540 -4.33 -9.37 -3.16
C ILE A 540 -3.93 -8.64 -1.89
N VAL A 541 -4.81 -7.77 -1.39
CA VAL A 541 -4.61 -7.07 -0.12
C VAL A 541 -5.74 -7.43 0.83
N VAL A 542 -5.37 -7.92 2.01
CA VAL A 542 -6.28 -8.22 3.11
C VAL A 542 -5.80 -7.47 4.34
N ARG A 543 -6.52 -6.42 4.76
CA ARG A 543 -6.05 -5.51 5.82
C ARG A 543 -7.09 -5.12 6.86
N GLY A 544 -6.70 -5.03 8.13
CA GLY A 544 -7.59 -4.50 9.18
C GLY A 544 -8.86 -5.33 9.44
N ASN A 545 -8.94 -6.58 8.98
CA ASN A 545 -10.15 -7.40 9.14
C ASN A 545 -10.13 -8.19 10.46
N LEU A 546 -11.31 -8.51 10.97
CA LEU A 546 -11.52 -9.48 12.04
C LEU A 546 -12.08 -10.78 11.46
N PHE A 547 -11.33 -11.87 11.59
CA PHE A 547 -11.75 -13.23 11.27
C PHE A 547 -11.99 -14.01 12.55
N ARG A 548 -13.23 -14.42 12.82
CA ARG A 548 -13.56 -15.09 14.09
C ARG A 548 -14.39 -16.36 13.92
N ALA A 549 -13.99 -17.45 14.57
CA ALA A 549 -14.82 -18.67 14.66
C ALA A 549 -15.35 -19.19 13.31
N ASN A 550 -14.59 -19.02 12.22
CA ASN A 550 -14.89 -19.66 10.95
C ASN A 550 -14.48 -21.14 11.04
N LEU A 551 -15.28 -22.05 10.47
CA LEU A 551 -15.06 -23.50 10.60
C LEU A 551 -13.67 -23.90 10.09
N ARG A 552 -13.28 -23.39 8.92
CA ARG A 552 -11.93 -23.56 8.34
C ARG A 552 -11.06 -22.33 8.63
N ALA A 553 -10.08 -22.03 7.78
CA ALA A 553 -9.22 -20.87 7.98
C ALA A 553 -10.01 -19.55 8.02
N GLY A 554 -9.52 -18.57 8.79
CA GLY A 554 -9.99 -17.20 8.69
C GLY A 554 -9.72 -16.66 7.29
N LEU A 555 -8.50 -16.85 6.80
CA LEU A 555 -8.08 -16.55 5.44
C LEU A 555 -7.31 -17.72 4.85
N GLN A 556 -7.66 -18.13 3.63
CA GLN A 556 -6.86 -19.08 2.86
C GLN A 556 -6.58 -18.59 1.44
N PHE A 557 -5.30 -18.70 1.08
CA PHE A 557 -4.77 -18.66 -0.29
C PHE A 557 -4.58 -20.09 -0.77
N ASN A 558 -4.99 -20.37 -2.01
CA ASN A 558 -4.85 -21.68 -2.62
C ASN A 558 -4.71 -21.58 -4.15
N ALA A 559 -3.87 -22.41 -4.75
CA ALA A 559 -3.78 -22.53 -6.21
C ALA A 559 -3.72 -24.00 -6.60
N PHE A 560 -4.61 -24.43 -7.50
CA PHE A 560 -4.64 -25.82 -7.96
C PHE A 560 -5.22 -25.92 -9.38
N ASP A 561 -4.73 -26.89 -10.15
CA ASP A 561 -5.27 -27.25 -11.45
C ASP A 561 -5.93 -28.64 -11.34
N LEU A 562 -7.24 -28.70 -11.58
CA LEU A 562 -7.99 -29.96 -11.54
C LEU A 562 -7.90 -30.75 -12.86
N THR A 563 -7.24 -30.22 -13.89
CA THR A 563 -7.09 -30.93 -15.17
C THR A 563 -6.01 -32.02 -15.09
N PRO A 564 -6.26 -33.25 -15.59
CA PRO A 564 -5.24 -34.30 -15.65
C PRO A 564 -4.04 -33.85 -16.50
N GLY A 565 -2.84 -33.83 -15.90
CA GLY A 565 -1.63 -33.28 -16.54
C GLY A 565 -1.56 -31.74 -16.58
N GLY A 566 -2.40 -31.08 -15.79
CA GLY A 566 -2.58 -29.63 -15.74
C GLY A 566 -1.33 -28.81 -15.41
N LYS A 567 -1.36 -27.51 -15.74
CA LYS A 567 -0.26 -26.58 -15.51
C LYS A 567 -0.13 -26.30 -14.02
N ARG A 568 1.10 -26.19 -13.52
CA ARG A 568 1.31 -25.88 -12.10
C ARG A 568 0.91 -24.43 -11.80
N LEU A 569 -0.21 -24.20 -11.10
CA LEU A 569 -0.71 -22.87 -10.76
C LEU A 569 -0.10 -22.30 -9.48
N VAL A 570 -0.09 -20.97 -9.39
CA VAL A 570 0.46 -20.23 -8.25
C VAL A 570 -0.24 -18.87 -8.09
N GLN A 571 -0.45 -18.46 -6.85
CA GLN A 571 -0.86 -17.10 -6.50
C GLN A 571 0.37 -16.22 -6.28
N LYS A 572 0.31 -14.93 -6.62
CA LYS A 572 1.47 -14.03 -6.45
C LYS A 572 1.11 -12.70 -5.81
N ASN A 573 2.05 -12.08 -5.10
CA ASN A 573 1.93 -10.70 -4.63
C ASN A 573 0.71 -10.50 -3.73
N ALA A 574 0.82 -10.95 -2.48
CA ALA A 574 -0.22 -10.73 -1.47
C ALA A 574 0.31 -9.93 -0.27
N LEU A 575 -0.51 -9.02 0.24
CA LEU A 575 -0.29 -8.30 1.49
C LEU A 575 -1.41 -8.68 2.46
N VAL A 576 -1.05 -9.26 3.60
CA VAL A 576 -1.96 -9.56 4.70
C VAL A 576 -1.47 -8.80 5.91
N GLU A 577 -2.15 -7.72 6.28
CA GLU A 577 -1.68 -6.84 7.34
C GLU A 577 -2.72 -6.40 8.35
N GLU A 578 -2.31 -6.21 9.60
CA GLU A 578 -3.16 -5.61 10.64
C GLU A 578 -4.50 -6.37 10.85
N ASN A 579 -4.57 -7.65 10.49
CA ASN A 579 -5.78 -8.44 10.68
C ASN A 579 -5.75 -9.13 12.05
N PHE A 580 -6.94 -9.37 12.58
CA PHE A 580 -7.16 -10.12 13.80
C PHE A 580 -7.80 -11.46 13.46
N PHE A 581 -7.13 -12.56 13.80
CA PHE A 581 -7.65 -13.93 13.65
C PHE A 581 -7.91 -14.52 15.03
N ASP A 582 -9.14 -14.92 15.28
CA ASP A 582 -9.62 -15.37 16.60
C ASP A 582 -10.37 -16.69 16.46
N GLN A 583 -9.75 -17.79 16.89
CA GLN A 583 -10.39 -19.10 17.03
C GLN A 583 -11.01 -19.65 15.73
N ASN A 584 -10.40 -19.37 14.58
CA ASN A 584 -10.75 -20.04 13.33
C ASN A 584 -10.16 -21.46 13.29
N ALA A 585 -10.56 -22.23 12.28
CA ALA A 585 -9.99 -23.52 11.92
C ALA A 585 -10.22 -24.65 12.92
N SER A 586 -11.42 -24.74 13.50
CA SER A 586 -11.83 -25.90 14.30
C SER A 586 -11.94 -27.21 13.50
N ASP A 587 -12.03 -27.13 12.18
CA ASP A 587 -11.97 -28.27 11.24
C ASP A 587 -11.21 -27.87 9.96
N GLY A 588 -10.07 -27.20 10.15
CA GLY A 588 -9.37 -26.51 9.07
C GLY A 588 -7.86 -26.47 9.23
N PRO A 589 -7.17 -25.84 8.26
CA PRO A 589 -5.72 -25.93 8.18
C PRO A 589 -4.97 -25.05 9.19
N SER A 590 -5.40 -23.80 9.40
CA SER A 590 -4.76 -22.79 10.27
C SER A 590 -5.60 -21.52 10.34
N GLN A 591 -5.27 -20.58 11.25
CA GLN A 591 -5.87 -19.23 11.25
C GLN A 591 -5.68 -18.54 9.88
N LEU A 592 -4.44 -18.54 9.39
CA LEU A 592 -4.04 -18.06 8.07
C LEU A 592 -3.34 -19.17 7.29
N SER A 593 -3.87 -19.52 6.11
CA SER A 593 -3.38 -20.63 5.30
C SER A 593 -2.85 -20.15 3.95
N VAL A 594 -1.61 -20.51 3.63
CA VAL A 594 -0.84 -19.99 2.49
C VAL A 594 -0.41 -21.14 1.59
N TYR A 595 -1.31 -21.56 0.69
CA TYR A 595 -1.08 -22.69 -0.20
C TYR A 595 -0.78 -22.23 -1.62
N SER A 596 0.40 -22.62 -2.13
CA SER A 596 0.86 -22.27 -3.47
C SER A 596 0.84 -20.76 -3.76
N LEU A 597 1.34 -19.97 -2.80
CA LEU A 597 1.46 -18.51 -2.87
C LEU A 597 2.94 -18.11 -2.98
N GLN A 598 3.25 -17.13 -3.80
CA GLN A 598 4.60 -16.58 -3.95
C GLN A 598 4.61 -15.08 -3.71
N ASP A 599 5.74 -14.59 -3.19
CA ASP A 599 6.03 -13.16 -3.05
C ASP A 599 4.98 -12.44 -2.19
N ALA A 600 4.80 -12.89 -0.95
CA ALA A 600 3.78 -12.36 -0.04
C ALA A 600 4.35 -11.83 1.27
N LEU A 601 3.71 -10.78 1.79
CA LEU A 601 4.01 -10.16 3.08
C LEU A 601 2.82 -10.32 4.03
N LEU A 602 3.04 -11.06 5.11
CA LEU A 602 2.11 -11.25 6.22
C LEU A 602 2.68 -10.44 7.40
N ARG A 603 2.12 -9.27 7.70
CA ARG A 603 2.68 -8.39 8.74
C ARG A 603 1.70 -7.88 9.77
N ASN A 604 2.16 -7.66 11.00
CA ASN A 604 1.38 -6.99 12.05
C ASN A 604 -0.02 -7.61 12.31
N ASN A 605 -0.19 -8.90 12.02
CA ASN A 605 -1.43 -9.61 12.30
C ASN A 605 -1.39 -10.19 13.72
N VAL A 606 -2.55 -10.31 14.35
CA VAL A 606 -2.72 -11.03 15.62
C VAL A 606 -3.50 -12.31 15.37
N MET A 607 -3.00 -13.43 15.86
CA MET A 607 -3.58 -14.76 15.65
C MET A 607 -3.74 -15.46 17.00
N LEU A 608 -4.96 -15.53 17.50
CA LEU A 608 -5.31 -16.24 18.72
C LEU A 608 -5.92 -17.58 18.36
N SER A 609 -5.11 -18.63 18.47
CA SER A 609 -5.52 -19.97 18.06
C SER A 609 -6.17 -20.70 19.23
N ALA A 610 -7.31 -21.35 18.96
CA ALA A 610 -7.98 -22.22 19.92
C ALA A 610 -7.44 -23.65 19.86
N ALA A 611 -7.65 -24.38 20.94
CA ALA A 611 -7.59 -25.84 20.94
C ALA A 611 -8.56 -26.43 19.92
N VAL A 612 -8.06 -27.36 19.11
CA VAL A 612 -8.88 -28.17 18.19
C VAL A 612 -8.81 -29.62 18.68
N PRO A 613 -9.93 -30.31 18.93
CA PRO A 613 -9.92 -31.72 19.28
C PRO A 613 -9.24 -32.55 18.18
N ASP A 614 -8.34 -33.46 18.56
CA ASP A 614 -7.68 -34.43 17.67
C ASP A 614 -6.90 -33.83 16.48
N SER A 615 -6.52 -32.54 16.54
CA SER A 615 -5.76 -31.84 15.49
C SER A 615 -4.85 -30.76 16.06
N MET A 616 -3.79 -30.43 15.32
CA MET A 616 -2.85 -29.36 15.66
C MET A 616 -3.48 -27.98 15.42
N SER A 617 -3.40 -27.11 16.42
CA SER A 617 -3.69 -25.69 16.24
C SER A 617 -2.55 -25.00 15.49
N LYS A 618 -2.83 -24.28 14.40
CA LYS A 618 -1.78 -23.62 13.59
C LYS A 618 -2.13 -22.15 13.38
N ALA A 619 -1.20 -21.23 13.71
CA ALA A 619 -1.41 -19.82 13.39
C ALA A 619 -1.21 -19.58 11.89
N VAL A 620 -0.05 -19.94 11.35
CA VAL A 620 0.22 -19.88 9.90
C VAL A 620 0.62 -21.24 9.35
N SER A 621 -0.02 -21.65 8.24
CA SER A 621 0.43 -22.80 7.45
C SER A 621 0.95 -22.35 6.09
N VAL A 622 2.13 -22.84 5.70
CA VAL A 622 2.76 -22.57 4.41
C VAL A 622 2.98 -23.89 3.67
N TRP A 623 2.33 -24.06 2.53
CA TRP A 623 2.27 -25.37 1.88
C TRP A 623 2.26 -25.33 0.35
N ARG A 624 2.71 -26.42 -0.28
CA ARG A 624 2.37 -26.75 -1.67
C ARG A 624 1.09 -27.58 -1.72
N GLN A 625 0.16 -27.21 -2.61
CA GLN A 625 -1.04 -27.99 -2.88
C GLN A 625 -0.78 -29.19 -3.83
N ASP A 626 -0.45 -30.35 -3.26
CA ASP A 626 -0.20 -31.64 -3.96
C ASP A 626 -1.31 -32.67 -3.57
N PRO A 627 -1.86 -33.52 -4.48
CA PRO A 627 -1.50 -33.82 -5.88
C PRO A 627 -2.26 -33.02 -6.94
N ARG A 628 -2.94 -31.94 -6.55
CA ARG A 628 -3.79 -31.13 -7.43
C ARG A 628 -3.03 -30.07 -8.25
N GLY A 629 -1.75 -30.32 -8.56
CA GLY A 629 -0.97 -29.46 -9.45
C GLY A 629 -0.61 -28.06 -8.92
N GLY A 630 -0.60 -27.78 -7.61
CA GLY A 630 -0.09 -26.50 -7.09
C GLY A 630 1.44 -26.41 -7.10
N GLN A 631 1.99 -25.18 -7.20
CA GLN A 631 3.43 -24.93 -7.00
C GLN A 631 3.79 -24.77 -5.52
N ASP A 632 5.08 -24.84 -5.21
CA ASP A 632 5.59 -24.51 -3.88
C ASP A 632 5.28 -23.06 -3.52
N SER A 633 4.97 -22.82 -2.24
CA SER A 633 4.93 -21.46 -1.73
C SER A 633 6.36 -20.91 -1.60
N LYS A 634 6.62 -19.68 -2.07
CA LYS A 634 7.98 -19.10 -2.10
C LYS A 634 8.02 -17.64 -1.68
N ASN A 635 9.13 -17.21 -1.10
CA ASN A 635 9.36 -15.79 -0.75
C ASN A 635 8.21 -15.24 0.13
N ILE A 636 7.86 -15.99 1.17
CA ILE A 636 6.83 -15.58 2.13
C ILE A 636 7.53 -14.88 3.29
N ALA A 637 7.05 -13.69 3.61
CA ALA A 637 7.53 -12.93 4.75
C ALA A 637 6.48 -12.88 5.83
N ILE A 638 6.86 -13.28 7.02
CA ILE A 638 6.01 -13.29 8.20
C ILE A 638 6.73 -12.39 9.19
N VAL A 639 6.23 -11.15 9.35
CA VAL A 639 6.96 -10.07 10.00
C VAL A 639 6.11 -9.33 11.03
N GLY A 640 6.58 -9.17 12.26
CA GLY A 640 5.87 -8.35 13.25
C GLY A 640 4.51 -8.90 13.69
N ASN A 641 4.19 -10.16 13.41
CA ASN A 641 2.92 -10.77 13.81
C ASN A 641 2.98 -11.23 15.27
N CYS A 642 1.82 -11.33 15.90
CA CYS A 642 1.67 -12.00 17.20
C CYS A 642 0.84 -13.27 17.05
N MET A 643 1.41 -14.42 17.39
CA MET A 643 0.81 -15.74 17.25
C MET A 643 0.69 -16.38 18.62
N ASP A 644 -0.52 -16.48 19.15
CA ASP A 644 -0.82 -17.22 20.35
C ASP A 644 -1.36 -18.60 19.98
N VAL A 645 -0.58 -19.62 20.33
CA VAL A 645 -0.92 -21.04 20.13
C VAL A 645 -0.88 -21.80 21.45
N SER A 646 -0.98 -21.06 22.57
CA SER A 646 -0.77 -21.59 23.91
C SER A 646 -1.91 -22.46 24.44
N THR A 647 -3.10 -22.34 23.85
CA THR A 647 -4.31 -22.98 24.37
C THR A 647 -4.59 -24.36 23.78
N GLY A 648 -3.94 -24.74 22.67
CA GLY A 648 -4.20 -25.99 21.96
C GLY A 648 -3.16 -27.09 22.17
N PRO A 649 -3.56 -28.38 22.12
CA PRO A 649 -2.61 -29.48 22.01
C PRO A 649 -1.85 -29.36 20.68
N ASP A 650 -0.54 -29.57 20.71
CA ASP A 650 0.37 -29.49 19.55
C ASP A 650 0.26 -28.18 18.76
N GLY A 651 -0.04 -27.08 19.45
CA GLY A 651 -0.14 -25.74 18.87
C GLY A 651 1.19 -25.29 18.25
N VAL A 652 1.16 -24.86 16.99
CA VAL A 652 2.35 -24.43 16.22
C VAL A 652 2.15 -23.04 15.65
N GLY A 653 3.12 -22.15 15.87
CA GLY A 653 3.12 -20.80 15.30
C GLY A 653 3.17 -20.86 13.77
N ILE A 654 4.25 -21.42 13.24
CA ILE A 654 4.43 -21.62 11.79
C ILE A 654 4.63 -23.09 11.47
N TYR A 655 3.80 -23.59 10.56
CA TYR A 655 3.90 -24.95 10.05
C TYR A 655 4.17 -24.93 8.54
N MET A 656 5.37 -25.33 8.14
CA MET A 656 5.86 -25.27 6.76
C MET A 656 6.18 -26.67 6.21
N LEU A 657 5.71 -26.96 4.99
CA LEU A 657 5.75 -28.32 4.41
C LEU A 657 6.06 -28.33 2.90
N ARG A 658 6.55 -29.48 2.42
CA ARG A 658 6.51 -29.97 1.01
C ARG A 658 7.03 -29.02 -0.07
N GLY A 659 8.29 -28.61 -0.03
CA GLY A 659 8.92 -27.90 -1.15
C GLY A 659 8.87 -26.38 -1.07
N SER A 660 8.18 -25.81 -0.08
CA SER A 660 8.11 -24.35 0.10
C SER A 660 9.49 -23.78 0.45
N GLN A 661 9.84 -22.58 -0.03
CA GLN A 661 11.20 -22.01 0.06
C GLN A 661 11.21 -20.51 0.39
N GLY A 662 12.33 -20.01 0.92
CA GLY A 662 12.55 -18.57 1.11
C GLY A 662 11.62 -17.94 2.14
N LEU A 663 11.43 -18.60 3.28
CA LEU A 663 10.65 -18.05 4.39
C LEU A 663 11.48 -17.01 5.14
N ASN A 664 10.94 -15.80 5.28
CA ASN A 664 11.52 -14.75 6.11
C ASN A 664 10.65 -14.54 7.35
N PHE A 665 11.12 -15.01 8.51
CA PHE A 665 10.41 -14.98 9.78
C PHE A 665 11.11 -14.03 10.76
N ARG A 666 10.66 -12.77 10.85
CA ARG A 666 11.37 -11.75 11.65
C ARG A 666 10.49 -10.87 12.51
N GLY A 667 10.94 -10.53 13.71
CA GLY A 667 10.24 -9.57 14.57
C GLY A 667 8.89 -10.08 15.12
N ASN A 668 8.60 -11.38 15.02
CA ASN A 668 7.32 -11.92 15.44
C ASN A 668 7.33 -12.26 16.93
N THR A 669 6.15 -12.27 17.55
CA THR A 669 5.92 -12.85 18.87
C THR A 669 5.19 -14.17 18.72
N VAL A 670 5.73 -15.26 19.27
CA VAL A 670 5.05 -16.57 19.33
C VAL A 670 4.87 -16.96 20.79
N VAL A 671 3.62 -17.13 21.19
CA VAL A 671 3.23 -17.50 22.55
C VAL A 671 2.90 -18.98 22.59
N LEU A 672 3.69 -19.75 23.34
CA LEU A 672 3.54 -21.19 23.53
C LEU A 672 3.00 -21.49 24.95
N GLY A 673 2.21 -22.54 25.07
CA GLY A 673 1.66 -23.06 26.33
C GLY A 673 2.17 -24.47 26.59
N ALA A 674 1.91 -25.02 27.79
CA ALA A 674 2.51 -26.28 28.25
C ALA A 674 2.26 -27.51 27.33
N SER A 675 1.20 -27.47 26.51
CA SER A 675 0.82 -28.53 25.57
C SER A 675 1.10 -28.16 24.11
N SER A 676 1.75 -27.02 23.84
CA SER A 676 2.06 -26.59 22.49
C SER A 676 3.16 -27.45 21.86
N GLY A 677 3.11 -27.53 20.53
CA GLY A 677 4.22 -28.00 19.71
C GLY A 677 5.25 -26.88 19.51
N PRO A 678 6.12 -27.01 18.50
CA PRO A 678 7.17 -26.01 18.26
C PRO A 678 6.64 -24.67 17.76
N ALA A 679 7.38 -23.59 18.05
CA ALA A 679 7.07 -22.26 17.51
C ALA A 679 7.17 -22.25 15.97
N VAL A 680 8.19 -22.91 15.44
CA VAL A 680 8.42 -23.06 14.00
C VAL A 680 8.71 -24.53 13.67
N SER A 681 7.87 -25.12 12.83
CA SER A 681 8.04 -26.48 12.32
C SER A 681 8.26 -26.42 10.82
N VAL A 682 9.43 -26.89 10.37
CA VAL A 682 9.80 -26.94 8.94
C VAL A 682 10.04 -28.38 8.54
N MET A 683 9.15 -28.90 7.73
CA MET A 683 9.08 -30.31 7.40
C MET A 683 9.50 -30.55 5.94
N GLU A 684 10.37 -31.55 5.73
CA GLU A 684 10.84 -32.01 4.42
C GLU A 684 11.68 -30.98 3.63
N GLN A 685 12.36 -30.02 4.28
CA GLN A 685 13.14 -28.94 3.62
C GLN A 685 14.53 -28.70 4.24
N PRO A 686 15.49 -28.11 3.48
CA PRO A 686 16.76 -27.65 4.03
C PRO A 686 16.58 -26.43 4.93
N GLN A 687 17.22 -26.46 6.09
CA GLN A 687 17.21 -25.37 7.05
C GLN A 687 17.81 -24.05 6.51
N SER A 688 18.68 -24.12 5.49
CA SER A 688 19.35 -22.98 4.86
C SER A 688 18.42 -21.97 4.18
N ASP A 689 17.16 -22.37 3.89
CA ASP A 689 16.19 -21.53 3.19
C ASP A 689 15.31 -20.70 4.16
N LEU A 690 15.50 -20.87 5.47
CA LEU A 690 14.88 -20.07 6.52
C LEU A 690 15.75 -18.86 6.86
N ARG A 691 15.17 -17.66 6.83
CA ARG A 691 15.77 -16.45 7.39
C ARG A 691 14.99 -16.05 8.62
N SER A 692 15.61 -16.16 9.79
CA SER A 692 14.93 -15.95 11.07
C SER A 692 15.77 -15.06 11.99
N ASP A 693 15.20 -13.97 12.51
CA ASP A 693 15.84 -13.08 13.49
C ASP A 693 14.88 -12.12 14.20
N PHE A 694 15.28 -11.58 15.36
CA PHE A 694 14.51 -10.63 16.18
C PHE A 694 13.14 -11.15 16.67
N ASN A 695 12.94 -12.46 16.71
CA ASN A 695 11.70 -13.06 17.17
C ASN A 695 11.65 -13.15 18.71
N ARG A 696 10.44 -13.08 19.26
CA ARG A 696 10.14 -13.18 20.68
C ARG A 696 9.35 -14.45 20.95
N TYR A 697 9.88 -15.36 21.75
CA TYR A 697 9.22 -16.62 22.08
C TYR A 697 8.86 -16.66 23.57
N SER A 698 7.62 -17.00 23.90
CA SER A 698 7.25 -17.34 25.28
C SER A 698 7.16 -18.85 25.43
N ALA A 699 8.30 -19.52 25.60
CA ALA A 699 8.33 -20.96 25.83
C ALA A 699 8.26 -21.29 27.32
N ASN A 700 7.54 -22.36 27.67
CA ASN A 700 7.70 -23.07 28.94
C ASN A 700 8.91 -24.01 28.84
N GLU A 701 9.58 -24.27 29.96
CA GLU A 701 10.71 -25.20 30.04
C GLU A 701 10.32 -26.57 29.45
N GLY A 702 11.01 -27.01 28.39
CA GLY A 702 10.84 -28.34 27.79
C GLY A 702 10.09 -28.42 26.45
N ILE A 703 9.56 -27.30 25.92
CA ILE A 703 8.93 -27.28 24.58
C ILE A 703 9.96 -26.86 23.53
N PRO A 704 10.15 -27.63 22.45
CA PRO A 704 11.07 -27.24 21.41
C PRO A 704 10.62 -25.95 20.72
N LEU A 705 11.54 -25.03 20.49
CA LEU A 705 11.22 -23.83 19.70
C LEU A 705 11.14 -24.15 18.21
N PHE A 706 12.00 -25.08 17.78
CA PHE A 706 12.10 -25.45 16.38
C PHE A 706 12.05 -26.96 16.19
N GLU A 707 11.47 -27.39 15.08
CA GLU A 707 11.45 -28.78 14.65
C GLU A 707 11.73 -28.88 13.16
N PHE A 708 12.67 -29.75 12.79
CA PHE A 708 13.03 -30.01 11.39
C PHE A 708 12.94 -31.49 11.06
N LEU A 709 12.27 -31.83 9.96
CA LEU A 709 12.31 -33.16 9.37
C LEU A 709 13.27 -33.15 8.18
N LEU A 710 14.45 -33.72 8.38
CA LEU A 710 15.46 -33.88 7.32
C LEU A 710 15.11 -35.08 6.43
N ALA A 711 15.82 -35.23 5.30
CA ALA A 711 15.61 -36.30 4.32
C ALA A 711 15.74 -37.74 4.90
N ASP A 712 16.24 -37.89 6.13
CA ASP A 712 16.31 -39.15 6.89
C ASP A 712 14.97 -39.51 7.60
N LEU A 713 13.92 -38.69 7.43
CA LEU A 713 12.56 -38.88 7.96
C LEU A 713 12.48 -38.99 9.49
N GLN A 714 13.45 -38.45 10.23
CA GLN A 714 13.40 -38.36 11.70
C GLN A 714 13.32 -36.89 12.13
N PRO A 715 12.26 -36.46 12.84
CA PRO A 715 12.16 -35.09 13.33
C PRO A 715 13.26 -34.81 14.35
N LYS A 716 13.99 -33.72 14.18
CA LYS A 716 15.05 -33.26 15.09
C LYS A 716 14.54 -32.02 15.83
N PRO A 717 13.98 -32.20 17.05
CA PRO A 717 13.58 -31.07 17.87
C PRO A 717 14.81 -30.31 18.37
N VAL A 718 14.75 -28.98 18.34
CA VAL A 718 15.76 -28.10 18.94
C VAL A 718 15.12 -27.41 20.16
N PRO A 719 15.42 -27.89 21.38
CA PRO A 719 14.69 -27.50 22.58
C PRO A 719 14.93 -26.04 22.98
N LEU A 720 16.13 -25.50 22.77
CA LEU A 720 16.53 -24.18 23.24
C LEU A 720 16.92 -23.24 22.10
N LEU A 721 16.60 -21.95 22.27
CA LEU A 721 17.01 -20.91 21.33
C LEU A 721 18.55 -20.82 21.22
N ALA A 722 19.26 -21.03 22.33
CA ALA A 722 20.72 -21.01 22.35
C ALA A 722 21.33 -22.13 21.49
N ASP A 723 20.74 -23.33 21.55
CA ASP A 723 21.18 -24.48 20.74
C ASP A 723 20.93 -24.20 19.25
N TRP A 724 19.78 -23.57 18.93
CA TRP A 724 19.45 -23.12 17.59
C TRP A 724 20.43 -22.05 17.08
N GLN A 725 20.71 -21.02 17.88
CA GLN A 725 21.67 -19.97 17.52
C GLN A 725 23.06 -20.56 17.27
N ALA A 726 23.53 -21.44 18.16
CA ALA A 726 24.85 -22.05 18.05
C ALA A 726 24.97 -22.98 16.84
N ALA A 727 23.94 -23.77 16.53
CA ALA A 727 23.97 -24.72 15.43
C ALA A 727 23.83 -24.06 14.05
N THR A 728 23.26 -22.85 13.98
CA THR A 728 22.74 -22.30 12.72
C THR A 728 23.19 -20.88 12.39
N GLY A 729 23.58 -20.11 13.41
CA GLY A 729 23.85 -18.68 13.28
C GLY A 729 22.61 -17.81 13.00
N LEU A 730 21.41 -18.40 12.97
CA LEU A 730 20.15 -17.68 12.82
C LEU A 730 19.62 -17.23 14.19
N ASP A 731 18.67 -16.29 14.20
CA ASP A 731 18.03 -15.80 15.41
C ASP A 731 18.98 -15.17 16.45
N ALA A 732 20.11 -14.60 16.00
CA ALA A 732 21.12 -14.00 16.86
C ALA A 732 20.57 -12.92 17.82
N ASN A 733 19.52 -12.21 17.40
CA ASN A 733 18.86 -11.15 18.17
C ASN A 733 17.48 -11.55 18.71
N SER A 734 17.08 -12.81 18.51
CA SER A 734 15.83 -13.33 19.06
C SER A 734 15.96 -13.60 20.55
N VAL A 735 14.83 -13.54 21.27
CA VAL A 735 14.80 -13.67 22.73
C VAL A 735 13.69 -14.61 23.20
N VAL A 736 13.95 -15.28 24.30
CA VAL A 736 12.94 -16.04 25.06
C VAL A 736 12.57 -15.25 26.31
N GLY A 737 11.28 -15.11 26.59
CA GLY A 737 10.79 -14.30 27.70
C GLY A 737 9.28 -14.42 27.91
N LYS A 738 8.74 -13.64 28.85
CA LYS A 738 7.29 -13.59 29.09
C LYS A 738 6.67 -12.56 28.13
N PHE A 739 5.97 -13.06 27.13
CA PHE A 739 5.28 -12.25 26.13
C PHE A 739 3.81 -12.69 26.03
N SER A 740 2.95 -11.78 25.56
CA SER A 740 1.55 -12.06 25.28
C SER A 740 1.11 -11.36 24.00
N CYS A 741 0.06 -11.89 23.39
CA CYS A 741 -0.60 -11.21 22.27
C CYS A 741 -1.71 -10.27 22.75
N PRO A 742 -2.01 -9.21 21.99
CA PRO A 742 -3.18 -8.38 22.24
C PRO A 742 -4.47 -9.23 22.25
N ALA A 743 -5.38 -8.91 23.16
CA ALA A 743 -6.69 -9.55 23.20
C ALA A 743 -7.52 -9.18 21.97
N ALA A 744 -8.47 -10.05 21.62
CA ALA A 744 -9.41 -9.76 20.54
C ALA A 744 -10.24 -8.50 20.84
N PRO A 745 -10.47 -7.64 19.83
CA PRO A 745 -11.35 -6.50 19.99
C PRO A 745 -12.77 -6.98 20.37
N PRO A 746 -13.46 -6.23 21.24
CA PRO A 746 -14.85 -6.54 21.60
C PRO A 746 -15.75 -6.52 20.36
N LYS A 747 -16.89 -7.22 20.46
CA LYS A 747 -17.89 -7.36 19.38
C LYS A 747 -18.49 -6.03 18.96
#